data_AF-A0A821HNW2-F1
#
_entry.id   AF-A0A821HNW2-F1
#
_cell.length_a   1.000
_cell.length_b   1.000
_cell.length_c   1.000
_cell.angle_alpha   90.00
_cell.angle_beta   90.00
_cell.angle_gamma   90.00
#
_symmetry.space_group_name_H-M   'P 1'
#
loop_
_entity.id
_entity.type
_entity.pdbx_description
1 polymer ?
#
loop_
_entity_poly.entity_id
_entity_poly.type
_entity_poly.pdbx_seq_one_letter_code
_entity_poly.pdbx_strand_id
1 'polypeptide(L)'
;MEISDAQKEREAIAALRDAESRVNHSELIISLLVQAINHFKKHSSNRMKLYLMYDLAEEYVSSKNYDTALNYYNHIVQAYRTEHWWPILEAILPAALKCAYLSVNLPDWIRFSLEILNPNINLSIQVKTQTQTNLENLIIKNIVPQVESSISSIDEQWKAIPKKQTIPIDADTFKGLLECKVYFTHEAVSVDSEITLQVALKNDFPLPIEFSQLSIHFNLKEYDGLANVTNSEQLKFSPGEHRILNFNFAPKSDHVQRILEIISVSLTYGTIDQTHIDFQWRTTLQINPSFQQTPLTPKWRTKAGHILWENLPIRRKINIIMRAAEVQLTVEHQLPVLLYESYPIKIRIKNCENVDIHSAILTCMCSSSDEISQTSDDTFLSYAITDSNNETTAHLCSMTFATIKNDDEIAQDLYVRCSNNRLRDITIRLSYERLNLYCMKEVIIQLAVVNPFSIQFQTMGMMMEPLASLRAQEPFILMIDTKCTSTIPITIVSSNFKPSQFIISECAIESQVDNIQLKLDEVVTEGFCLRTQPIAAPIVHNLLVGDYSLYWKRSSHPHIPELCTTFSLSDFNVEQQQVYIEVTIPNNVPLQEPFQINYRVHNRSNIVHEYKVNLEQINLIVAVSGSTMTSLLVPPHSSSDVSFTLIATLCGFVQLPKFKLSMIRPQSQEIDESIDKTLPTHIFVVPSSKNE
;
A
#
# COMPACT_ATOMS: atom_id res chain seq x y z
N MET A 1 104.38 -33.66 12.36
CA MET A 1 103.63 -33.51 11.11
C MET A 1 103.50 -34.90 10.51
N GLU A 2 102.45 -35.63 10.90
CA GLU A 2 102.11 -36.91 10.25
C GLU A 2 101.08 -36.60 9.16
N ILE A 3 101.38 -37.06 7.96
CA ILE A 3 100.60 -36.82 6.75
C ILE A 3 99.35 -37.71 6.84
N SER A 4 98.16 -37.11 6.87
CA SER A 4 96.87 -37.80 6.84
C SER A 4 96.85 -38.84 5.71
N ASP A 5 96.57 -40.08 6.07
CA ASP A 5 96.52 -41.24 5.19
C ASP A 5 95.27 -41.13 4.30
N ALA A 6 95.39 -40.40 3.18
CA ALA A 6 94.28 -39.99 2.30
C ALA A 6 93.40 -41.16 1.80
N GLN A 7 93.91 -42.39 1.86
CA GLN A 7 93.18 -43.60 1.49
C GLN A 7 92.21 -44.06 2.60
N LYS A 8 92.62 -43.99 3.88
CA LYS A 8 91.72 -44.26 5.01
C LYS A 8 90.63 -43.22 5.14
N GLU A 9 90.94 -41.96 4.80
CA GLU A 9 89.96 -40.89 4.76
C GLU A 9 88.87 -41.15 3.69
N ARG A 10 89.25 -41.64 2.50
CA ARG A 10 88.30 -42.04 1.45
C ARG A 10 87.43 -43.23 1.86
N GLU A 11 88.02 -44.24 2.50
CA GLU A 11 87.29 -45.41 2.99
C GLU A 11 86.33 -45.04 4.14
N ALA A 12 86.74 -44.15 5.05
CA ALA A 12 85.88 -43.63 6.10
C ALA A 12 84.71 -42.80 5.53
N ILE A 13 84.96 -41.95 4.53
CA ILE A 13 83.89 -41.19 3.83
C ILE A 13 82.93 -42.14 3.10
N ALA A 14 83.44 -43.20 2.46
CA ALA A 14 82.60 -44.20 1.82
C ALA A 14 81.72 -44.95 2.84
N ALA A 15 82.29 -45.37 3.98
CA ALA A 15 81.56 -46.03 5.05
C ALA A 15 80.51 -45.11 5.70
N LEU A 16 80.80 -43.81 5.84
CA LEU A 16 79.84 -42.81 6.33
C LEU A 16 78.70 -42.59 5.31
N ARG A 17 79.00 -42.50 4.01
CA ARG A 17 77.98 -42.41 2.95
C ARG A 17 77.09 -43.66 2.91
N ASP A 18 77.65 -44.83 3.15
CA ASP A 18 76.89 -46.09 3.25
C ASP A 18 76.07 -46.19 4.54
N ALA A 19 76.49 -45.53 5.62
CA ALA A 19 75.70 -45.43 6.84
C ALA A 19 74.55 -44.41 6.67
N GLU A 20 74.81 -43.26 6.05
CA GLU A 20 73.82 -42.23 5.73
C GLU A 20 72.79 -42.71 4.71
N SER A 21 73.19 -43.44 3.67
CA SER A 21 72.27 -43.98 2.65
C SER A 21 71.24 -44.97 3.22
N ARG A 22 71.50 -45.56 4.39
CA ARG A 22 70.57 -46.45 5.10
C ARG A 22 69.54 -45.70 5.94
N VAL A 23 69.71 -44.39 6.16
CA VAL A 23 68.78 -43.57 6.94
C VAL A 23 67.72 -42.99 6.02
N ASN A 24 66.44 -43.22 6.35
CA ASN A 24 65.32 -42.59 5.64
C ASN A 24 65.15 -41.13 6.12
N HIS A 25 65.95 -40.24 5.55
CA HIS A 25 65.94 -38.82 5.91
C HIS A 25 64.58 -38.16 5.65
N SER A 26 63.85 -38.56 4.59
CA SER A 26 62.55 -37.99 4.26
C SER A 26 61.49 -38.24 5.33
N GLU A 27 61.43 -39.42 5.95
CA GLU A 27 60.49 -39.68 7.06
C GLU A 27 60.76 -38.83 8.30
N LEU A 28 62.04 -38.62 8.62
CA LEU A 28 62.44 -37.75 9.73
C LEU A 28 62.03 -36.30 9.46
N ILE A 29 62.29 -35.80 8.25
CA ILE A 29 61.92 -34.45 7.82
C ILE A 29 60.40 -34.26 7.86
N ILE A 30 59.63 -35.21 7.32
CA ILE A 30 58.16 -35.22 7.36
C ILE A 30 57.67 -35.12 8.82
N SER A 31 58.24 -35.92 9.73
CA SER A 31 57.82 -35.92 11.14
C SER A 31 58.04 -34.56 11.83
N LEU A 32 59.14 -33.88 11.51
CA LEU A 32 59.48 -32.56 12.05
C LEU A 32 58.60 -31.47 11.44
N LEU A 33 58.35 -31.52 10.12
CA LEU A 33 57.48 -30.57 9.42
C LEU A 33 56.03 -30.66 9.91
N VAL A 34 55.51 -31.87 10.16
CA VAL A 34 54.17 -32.05 10.74
C VAL A 34 54.07 -31.46 12.15
N GLN A 35 55.10 -31.63 12.99
CA GLN A 35 55.16 -31.00 14.32
C GLN A 35 55.21 -29.47 14.22
N ALA A 36 55.99 -28.92 13.28
CA ALA A 36 56.07 -27.49 13.02
C ALA A 36 54.71 -26.91 12.56
N ILE A 37 54.03 -27.56 11.61
CA ILE A 37 52.68 -27.15 11.15
C ILE A 37 51.70 -27.12 12.32
N ASN A 38 51.72 -28.13 13.20
CA ASN A 38 50.85 -28.17 14.38
C ASN A 38 51.16 -27.04 15.37
N HIS A 39 52.43 -26.68 15.54
CA HIS A 39 52.82 -25.52 16.34
C HIS A 39 52.26 -24.22 15.74
N PHE A 40 52.47 -23.96 14.45
CA PHE A 40 51.97 -22.73 13.81
C PHE A 40 50.44 -22.69 13.68
N LYS A 41 49.77 -23.86 13.62
CA LYS A 41 48.31 -23.96 13.71
C LYS A 41 47.79 -23.53 15.09
N LYS A 42 48.48 -23.87 16.18
CA LYS A 42 48.13 -23.41 17.54
C LYS A 42 48.34 -21.90 17.71
N HIS A 43 49.35 -21.34 17.05
CA HIS A 43 49.68 -19.91 17.08
C HIS A 43 49.03 -19.08 15.96
N SER A 44 47.93 -19.58 15.35
CA SER A 44 47.10 -18.88 14.34
C SER A 44 47.86 -18.24 13.16
N SER A 45 49.03 -18.76 12.82
CA SER A 45 49.90 -18.19 11.78
C SER A 45 49.69 -18.89 10.43
N ASN A 46 48.66 -18.46 9.70
CA ASN A 46 48.20 -19.14 8.47
C ASN A 46 49.24 -19.15 7.33
N ARG A 47 50.01 -18.08 7.11
CA ARG A 47 50.99 -18.03 6.01
C ARG A 47 52.18 -18.97 6.24
N MET A 48 52.73 -18.96 7.45
CA MET A 48 53.81 -19.89 7.82
C MET A 48 53.35 -21.35 7.76
N LYS A 49 52.09 -21.60 8.15
CA LYS A 49 51.45 -22.91 7.97
C LYS A 49 51.42 -23.32 6.49
N LEU A 50 50.97 -22.46 5.58
CA LEU A 50 50.90 -22.78 4.15
C LEU A 50 52.29 -22.99 3.52
N TYR A 51 53.30 -22.21 3.94
CA TYR A 51 54.68 -22.40 3.53
C TYR A 51 55.23 -23.76 3.97
N LEU A 52 55.07 -24.13 5.25
CA LEU A 52 55.51 -25.44 5.74
C LEU A 52 54.73 -26.61 5.12
N MET A 53 53.46 -26.39 4.75
CA MET A 53 52.69 -27.38 4.00
C MET A 53 53.26 -27.59 2.58
N TYR A 54 53.84 -26.56 1.97
CA TYR A 54 54.53 -26.68 0.68
C TYR A 54 55.82 -27.50 0.82
N ASP A 55 56.68 -27.17 1.79
CA ASP A 55 57.91 -27.94 2.06
C ASP A 55 57.57 -29.42 2.36
N LEU A 56 56.49 -29.65 3.12
CA LEU A 56 55.99 -31.00 3.40
C LEU A 56 55.51 -31.72 2.14
N ALA A 57 54.85 -31.01 1.21
CA ALA A 57 54.39 -31.59 -0.05
C ALA A 57 55.57 -32.01 -0.96
N GLU A 58 56.63 -31.21 -1.05
CA GLU A 58 57.85 -31.54 -1.81
C GLU A 58 58.59 -32.76 -1.23
N GLU A 59 58.63 -32.90 0.09
CA GLU A 59 59.18 -34.10 0.75
C GLU A 59 58.31 -35.34 0.51
N TYR A 60 56.99 -35.19 0.44
CA TYR A 60 56.09 -36.29 0.04
C TYR A 60 56.28 -36.70 -1.42
N VAL A 61 56.53 -35.75 -2.33
CA VAL A 61 56.89 -36.04 -3.73
C VAL A 61 58.22 -36.80 -3.78
N SER A 62 59.21 -36.37 -3.00
CA SER A 62 60.54 -37.01 -2.92
C SER A 62 60.47 -38.43 -2.37
N SER A 63 59.58 -38.69 -1.41
CA SER A 63 59.31 -40.03 -0.86
C SER A 63 58.35 -40.89 -1.70
N LYS A 64 57.97 -40.44 -2.91
CA LYS A 64 57.07 -41.12 -3.87
C LYS A 64 55.64 -41.32 -3.37
N ASN A 65 55.20 -40.56 -2.35
CA ASN A 65 53.82 -40.58 -1.88
C ASN A 65 53.02 -39.42 -2.50
N TYR A 66 52.62 -39.60 -3.75
CA TYR A 66 52.03 -38.55 -4.57
C TYR A 66 50.60 -38.20 -4.16
N ASP A 67 49.80 -39.16 -3.67
CA ASP A 67 48.41 -38.90 -3.27
C ASP A 67 48.32 -37.99 -2.04
N THR A 68 49.19 -38.19 -1.05
CA THR A 68 49.24 -37.31 0.12
C THR A 68 49.75 -35.93 -0.24
N ALA A 69 50.78 -35.85 -1.10
CA ALA A 69 51.30 -34.57 -1.59
C ALA A 69 50.21 -33.77 -2.31
N LEU A 70 49.42 -34.42 -3.17
CA LEU A 70 48.34 -33.79 -3.93
C LEU A 70 47.28 -33.14 -3.03
N ASN A 71 46.92 -33.79 -1.91
CA ASN A 71 45.99 -33.23 -0.94
C ASN A 71 46.51 -31.94 -0.29
N TYR A 72 47.80 -31.89 0.04
CA TYR A 72 48.44 -30.67 0.54
C TYR A 72 48.46 -29.58 -0.55
N TYR A 73 48.82 -29.93 -1.79
CA TYR A 73 48.79 -29.00 -2.92
C TYR A 73 47.39 -28.41 -3.17
N ASN A 74 46.34 -29.23 -3.17
CA ASN A 74 44.96 -28.76 -3.31
C ASN A 74 44.57 -27.73 -2.25
N HIS A 75 44.93 -27.97 -0.98
CA HIS A 75 44.66 -27.02 0.11
C HIS A 75 45.46 -25.73 -0.05
N ILE A 76 46.74 -25.82 -0.44
CA ILE A 76 47.61 -24.66 -0.61
C ILE A 76 47.13 -23.78 -1.76
N VAL A 77 46.86 -24.39 -2.92
CA VAL A 77 46.38 -23.71 -4.11
C VAL A 77 45.03 -23.04 -3.84
N GLN A 78 44.08 -23.73 -3.19
CA GLN A 78 42.80 -23.12 -2.82
C GLN A 78 42.97 -21.90 -1.91
N ALA A 79 43.85 -21.97 -0.90
CA ALA A 79 44.08 -20.86 0.03
C ALA A 79 44.72 -19.64 -0.66
N TYR A 80 45.79 -19.84 -1.43
CA TYR A 80 46.44 -18.74 -2.15
C TYR A 80 45.58 -18.15 -3.26
N ARG A 81 44.70 -18.95 -3.87
CA ARG A 81 43.69 -18.47 -4.84
C ARG A 81 42.67 -17.56 -4.18
N THR A 82 42.12 -17.95 -3.03
CA THR A 82 41.16 -17.10 -2.29
C THR A 82 41.78 -15.79 -1.83
N GLU A 83 43.08 -15.76 -1.56
CA GLU A 83 43.82 -14.58 -1.14
C GLU A 83 44.44 -13.78 -2.33
N HIS A 84 44.28 -14.23 -3.57
CA HIS A 84 44.80 -13.61 -4.80
C HIS A 84 46.34 -13.45 -4.87
N TRP A 85 47.11 -14.38 -4.27
CA TRP A 85 48.59 -14.36 -4.36
C TRP A 85 49.11 -15.05 -5.63
N TRP A 86 48.90 -14.41 -6.79
CA TRP A 86 49.27 -14.96 -8.10
C TRP A 86 50.74 -15.38 -8.26
N PRO A 87 51.75 -14.60 -7.79
CA PRO A 87 53.16 -14.99 -7.97
C PRO A 87 53.57 -16.24 -7.19
N ILE A 88 52.91 -16.51 -6.06
CA ILE A 88 53.18 -17.72 -5.26
C ILE A 88 52.50 -18.92 -5.91
N LEU A 89 51.27 -18.74 -6.41
CA LEU A 89 50.58 -19.77 -7.19
C LEU A 89 51.36 -20.17 -8.43
N GLU A 90 51.94 -19.19 -9.15
CA GLU A 90 52.78 -19.41 -10.32
C GLU A 90 53.93 -20.40 -10.06
N ALA A 91 54.60 -20.29 -8.91
CA ALA A 91 55.71 -21.18 -8.55
C ALA A 91 55.23 -22.59 -8.16
N ILE A 92 54.06 -22.71 -7.52
CA ILE A 92 53.54 -23.96 -6.95
C ILE A 92 52.82 -24.81 -8.00
N LEU A 93 52.11 -24.18 -8.95
CA LEU A 93 51.25 -24.88 -9.91
C LEU A 93 51.97 -25.88 -10.83
N PRO A 94 53.17 -25.61 -11.36
CA PRO A 94 53.92 -26.60 -12.14
C PRO A 94 54.28 -27.84 -11.32
N ALA A 95 54.67 -27.67 -10.05
CA ALA A 95 54.96 -28.78 -9.13
C ALA A 95 53.68 -29.58 -8.80
N ALA A 96 52.57 -28.89 -8.52
CA ALA A 96 51.27 -29.52 -8.29
C ALA A 96 50.74 -30.28 -9.52
N LEU A 97 50.89 -29.71 -10.72
CA LEU A 97 50.51 -30.35 -11.99
C LEU A 97 51.34 -31.63 -12.23
N LYS A 98 52.64 -31.57 -11.97
CA LYS A 98 53.54 -32.73 -12.04
C LYS A 98 53.13 -33.80 -11.03
N CYS A 99 52.80 -33.41 -9.81
CA CYS A 99 52.30 -34.33 -8.78
C CYS A 99 50.98 -35.00 -9.22
N ALA A 100 50.04 -34.25 -9.78
CA ALA A 100 48.77 -34.76 -10.30
C ALA A 100 48.97 -35.74 -11.48
N TYR A 101 49.98 -35.49 -12.32
CA TYR A 101 50.40 -36.40 -13.39
C TYR A 101 50.92 -37.74 -12.82
N LEU A 102 51.79 -37.67 -11.81
CA LEU A 102 52.40 -38.85 -11.19
C LEU A 102 51.41 -39.68 -10.36
N SER A 103 50.38 -39.05 -9.78
CA SER A 103 49.31 -39.74 -9.03
C SER A 103 48.15 -40.24 -9.90
N VAL A 104 48.18 -40.00 -11.22
CA VAL A 104 47.11 -40.42 -12.16
C VAL A 104 45.73 -39.88 -11.76
N ASN A 105 45.67 -38.66 -11.20
CA ASN A 105 44.42 -38.02 -10.77
C ASN A 105 43.94 -37.00 -11.83
N LEU A 106 43.00 -37.45 -12.67
CA LEU A 106 42.46 -36.67 -13.79
C LEU A 106 41.73 -35.37 -13.37
N PRO A 107 40.78 -35.36 -12.41
CA PRO A 107 40.11 -34.14 -11.98
C PRO A 107 41.04 -33.02 -11.51
N ASP A 108 42.03 -33.35 -10.68
CA ASP A 108 42.94 -32.34 -10.12
C ASP A 108 43.96 -31.87 -11.17
N TRP A 109 44.40 -32.76 -12.07
CA TRP A 109 45.23 -32.39 -13.21
C TRP A 109 44.53 -31.37 -14.13
N ILE A 110 43.24 -31.55 -14.43
CA ILE A 110 42.44 -30.59 -15.21
C ILE A 110 42.31 -29.26 -14.48
N ARG A 111 42.03 -29.28 -13.16
CA ARG A 111 41.89 -28.05 -12.37
C ARG A 111 43.18 -27.22 -12.34
N PHE A 112 44.32 -27.86 -12.08
CA PHE A 112 45.62 -27.16 -12.11
C PHE A 112 45.98 -26.69 -13.52
N SER A 113 45.65 -27.46 -14.55
CA SER A 113 45.84 -27.05 -15.95
C SER A 113 45.04 -25.79 -16.28
N LEU A 114 43.75 -25.74 -15.92
CA LEU A 114 42.93 -24.54 -16.11
C LEU A 114 43.46 -23.34 -15.31
N GLU A 115 43.99 -23.57 -14.12
CA GLU A 115 44.57 -22.50 -13.32
C GLU A 115 45.84 -21.92 -13.96
N ILE A 116 46.75 -22.76 -14.47
CA ILE A 116 47.95 -22.34 -15.22
C ILE A 116 47.58 -21.49 -16.45
N LEU A 117 46.45 -21.81 -17.09
CA LEU A 117 45.95 -21.09 -18.27
C LEU A 117 45.39 -19.70 -17.93
N ASN A 118 45.13 -19.40 -16.65
CA ASN A 118 44.61 -18.11 -16.24
C ASN A 118 45.54 -16.95 -16.69
N PRO A 119 44.99 -15.85 -17.24
CA PRO A 119 45.78 -14.69 -17.63
C PRO A 119 46.63 -14.07 -16.51
N ASN A 120 46.17 -14.17 -15.25
CA ASN A 120 46.83 -13.55 -14.10
C ASN A 120 48.16 -14.22 -13.68
N ILE A 121 48.45 -15.41 -14.24
CA ILE A 121 49.69 -16.16 -13.96
C ILE A 121 50.72 -15.81 -15.02
N ASN A 122 51.92 -15.35 -14.64
CA ASN A 122 52.92 -14.86 -15.58
C ASN A 122 53.89 -15.93 -16.10
N LEU A 123 53.39 -17.16 -16.32
CA LEU A 123 54.17 -18.22 -16.98
C LEU A 123 54.40 -17.90 -18.45
N SER A 124 55.49 -18.45 -19.00
CA SER A 124 55.82 -18.28 -20.42
C SER A 124 54.68 -18.77 -21.31
N ILE A 125 54.46 -18.07 -22.43
CA ILE A 125 53.41 -18.39 -23.40
C ILE A 125 53.59 -19.83 -23.91
N GLN A 126 54.84 -20.30 -24.06
CA GLN A 126 55.15 -21.67 -24.46
C GLN A 126 54.57 -22.70 -23.48
N VAL A 127 54.80 -22.54 -22.17
CA VAL A 127 54.25 -23.43 -21.15
C VAL A 127 52.72 -23.43 -21.18
N LYS A 128 52.09 -22.25 -21.28
CA LYS A 128 50.62 -22.16 -21.37
C LYS A 128 50.05 -22.85 -22.61
N THR A 129 50.65 -22.63 -23.78
CA THR A 129 50.21 -23.28 -25.04
C THR A 129 50.42 -24.80 -25.01
N GLN A 130 51.48 -25.29 -24.38
CA GLN A 130 51.73 -26.71 -24.20
C GLN A 130 50.73 -27.34 -23.24
N THR A 131 50.42 -26.68 -22.12
CA THR A 131 49.39 -27.13 -21.18
C THR A 131 48.00 -27.18 -21.82
N GLN A 132 47.63 -26.18 -22.62
CA GLN A 132 46.35 -26.20 -23.35
C GLN A 132 46.32 -27.33 -24.40
N THR A 133 47.40 -27.50 -25.18
CA THR A 133 47.50 -28.56 -26.18
C THR A 133 47.41 -29.95 -25.53
N ASN A 134 48.01 -30.12 -24.35
CA ASN A 134 47.90 -31.34 -23.56
C ASN A 134 46.47 -31.58 -23.05
N LEU A 135 45.76 -30.52 -22.62
CA LEU A 135 44.37 -30.59 -22.19
C LEU A 135 43.44 -30.95 -23.37
N GLU A 136 43.63 -30.33 -24.53
CA GLU A 136 42.91 -30.66 -25.77
C GLU A 136 43.18 -32.11 -26.21
N ASN A 137 44.45 -32.53 -26.21
CA ASN A 137 44.83 -33.88 -26.59
C ASN A 137 44.26 -34.93 -25.63
N LEU A 138 44.18 -34.64 -24.33
CA LEU A 138 43.60 -35.55 -23.35
C LEU A 138 42.07 -35.64 -23.46
N ILE A 139 41.38 -34.52 -23.63
CA ILE A 139 39.91 -34.46 -23.61
C ILE A 139 39.28 -34.83 -24.96
N ILE A 140 39.88 -34.38 -26.07
CA ILE A 140 39.32 -34.57 -27.42
C ILE A 140 39.94 -35.81 -28.09
N LYS A 141 41.25 -36.02 -27.92
CA LYS A 141 41.98 -37.08 -28.63
C LYS A 141 42.32 -38.30 -27.76
N ASN A 142 42.05 -38.27 -26.46
CA ASN A 142 42.43 -39.30 -25.48
C ASN A 142 43.92 -39.68 -25.54
N ILE A 143 44.80 -38.70 -25.79
CA ILE A 143 46.25 -38.88 -25.83
C ILE A 143 46.82 -38.50 -24.46
N VAL A 144 47.73 -39.31 -23.93
CA VAL A 144 48.40 -39.05 -22.64
C VAL A 144 49.21 -37.74 -22.73
N PRO A 145 49.14 -36.85 -21.72
CA PRO A 145 49.89 -35.60 -21.72
C PRO A 145 51.39 -35.84 -21.78
N GLN A 146 52.10 -35.10 -22.65
CA GLN A 146 53.56 -35.19 -22.71
C GLN A 146 54.18 -34.22 -21.69
N VAL A 147 54.66 -34.77 -20.58
CA VAL A 147 55.42 -34.03 -19.54
C VAL A 147 56.90 -34.41 -19.66
N GLU A 148 57.81 -33.45 -19.49
CA GLU A 148 59.28 -33.60 -19.68
C GLU A 148 59.92 -34.73 -18.83
N SER A 149 59.20 -35.26 -17.85
CA SER A 149 59.59 -36.40 -17.02
C SER A 149 58.59 -37.56 -17.12
N SER A 150 58.18 -37.94 -18.33
CA SER A 150 57.29 -39.09 -18.57
C SER A 150 57.99 -40.40 -18.20
N ILE A 151 57.50 -41.06 -17.17
CA ILE A 151 57.92 -42.42 -16.80
C ILE A 151 57.00 -43.39 -17.53
N SER A 152 57.55 -44.29 -18.35
CA SER A 152 56.78 -45.19 -19.23
C SER A 152 55.71 -46.03 -18.50
N SER A 153 55.91 -46.34 -17.21
CA SER A 153 54.95 -47.08 -16.38
C SER A 153 53.70 -46.28 -16.01
N ILE A 154 53.81 -44.95 -15.95
CA ILE A 154 52.71 -44.04 -15.60
C ILE A 154 51.81 -43.83 -16.83
N ASP A 155 52.40 -43.78 -18.02
CA ASP A 155 51.67 -43.63 -19.28
C ASP A 155 50.69 -44.80 -19.54
N GLU A 156 51.01 -46.01 -19.06
CA GLU A 156 50.11 -47.16 -19.10
C GLU A 156 48.93 -47.01 -18.14
N GLN A 157 49.15 -46.42 -16.96
CA GLN A 157 48.10 -46.15 -15.97
C GLN A 157 47.14 -45.05 -16.45
N TRP A 158 47.64 -44.02 -17.14
CA TRP A 158 46.80 -42.99 -17.77
C TRP A 158 45.89 -43.54 -18.88
N LYS A 159 46.35 -44.56 -19.63
CA LYS A 159 45.52 -45.25 -20.64
C LYS A 159 44.41 -46.11 -20.03
N ALA A 160 44.52 -46.47 -18.75
CA ALA A 160 43.56 -47.30 -18.03
C ALA A 160 42.40 -46.50 -17.38
N ILE A 161 42.44 -45.16 -17.42
CA ILE A 161 41.41 -44.29 -16.86
C ILE A 161 40.08 -44.50 -17.62
N PRO A 162 38.92 -44.55 -16.93
CA PRO A 162 37.62 -44.72 -17.56
C PRO A 162 37.34 -43.62 -18.60
N LYS A 163 36.95 -44.05 -19.80
CA LYS A 163 36.76 -43.19 -20.98
C LYS A 163 35.54 -42.27 -20.93
N LYS A 164 34.72 -42.34 -19.89
CA LYS A 164 33.50 -41.55 -19.72
C LYS A 164 33.40 -41.03 -18.30
N GLN A 165 33.90 -39.82 -18.08
CA GLN A 165 33.78 -39.12 -16.81
C GLN A 165 33.38 -37.66 -17.06
N THR A 166 32.32 -37.20 -16.41
CA THR A 166 31.95 -35.78 -16.36
C THR A 166 32.70 -35.14 -15.20
N ILE A 167 33.43 -34.06 -15.47
CA ILE A 167 34.18 -33.33 -14.45
C ILE A 167 33.51 -31.96 -14.28
N PRO A 168 32.66 -31.80 -13.25
CA PRO A 168 32.03 -30.52 -12.97
C PRO A 168 33.05 -29.57 -12.37
N ILE A 169 33.16 -28.39 -12.99
CA ILE A 169 34.05 -27.32 -12.56
C ILE A 169 33.21 -26.10 -12.24
N ASP A 170 33.35 -25.61 -11.01
CA ASP A 170 32.78 -24.32 -10.63
C ASP A 170 33.56 -23.21 -11.33
N ALA A 171 32.97 -22.67 -12.39
CA ALA A 171 33.61 -21.69 -13.25
C ALA A 171 33.81 -20.35 -12.54
N ASP A 172 33.05 -20.05 -11.47
CA ASP A 172 33.25 -18.85 -10.65
C ASP A 172 34.59 -18.88 -9.88
N THR A 173 35.20 -20.07 -9.75
CA THR A 173 36.53 -20.24 -9.14
C THR A 173 37.66 -19.71 -10.03
N PHE A 174 37.45 -19.64 -11.35
CA PHE A 174 38.47 -19.32 -12.36
C PHE A 174 38.21 -17.95 -13.04
N LYS A 175 37.90 -16.92 -12.24
CA LYS A 175 37.70 -15.54 -12.74
C LYS A 175 38.89 -15.09 -13.59
N GLY A 176 38.61 -14.51 -14.75
CA GLY A 176 39.59 -14.05 -15.73
C GLY A 176 39.94 -15.04 -16.84
N LEU A 177 39.66 -16.34 -16.71
CA LEU A 177 39.91 -17.31 -17.80
C LEU A 177 38.69 -17.45 -18.72
N LEU A 178 37.53 -17.70 -18.11
CA LEU A 178 36.26 -17.88 -18.79
C LEU A 178 35.18 -17.18 -17.98
N GLU A 179 34.56 -16.16 -18.56
CA GLU A 179 33.53 -15.37 -17.87
C GLU A 179 32.20 -15.49 -18.59
N CYS A 180 31.14 -15.76 -17.82
CA CYS A 180 29.77 -15.85 -18.32
C CYS A 180 28.89 -14.84 -17.60
N LYS A 181 28.23 -13.96 -18.36
CA LYS A 181 27.22 -13.03 -17.85
C LYS A 181 25.92 -13.27 -18.58
N VAL A 182 24.87 -13.53 -17.83
CA VAL A 182 23.53 -13.77 -18.38
C VAL A 182 22.55 -12.74 -17.84
N TYR A 183 21.75 -12.18 -18.74
CA TYR A 183 20.74 -11.20 -18.38
C TYR A 183 19.53 -11.22 -19.31
N PHE A 184 18.37 -10.93 -18.74
CA PHE A 184 17.18 -10.55 -19.46
C PHE A 184 17.27 -9.07 -19.89
N THR A 185 16.81 -8.77 -21.10
CA THR A 185 16.80 -7.39 -21.62
C THR A 185 15.78 -6.52 -20.89
N HIS A 186 14.62 -7.10 -20.56
CA HIS A 186 13.48 -6.46 -19.90
C HIS A 186 13.33 -6.95 -18.47
N GLU A 187 12.73 -6.11 -17.61
CA GLU A 187 12.43 -6.45 -16.21
C GLU A 187 11.09 -7.18 -16.07
N ALA A 188 10.14 -6.86 -16.96
CA ALA A 188 8.85 -7.53 -17.08
C ALA A 188 8.52 -7.74 -18.56
N VAL A 189 7.89 -8.88 -18.86
CA VAL A 189 7.46 -9.27 -20.22
C VAL A 189 6.03 -9.78 -20.12
N SER A 190 5.17 -9.28 -20.99
CA SER A 190 3.77 -9.72 -21.08
C SER A 190 3.67 -11.05 -21.81
N VAL A 191 2.64 -11.85 -21.50
CA VAL A 191 2.49 -13.21 -22.06
C VAL A 191 2.42 -13.24 -23.60
N ASP A 192 2.01 -12.15 -24.22
CA ASP A 192 1.92 -11.98 -25.67
C ASP A 192 3.25 -11.59 -26.35
N SER A 193 4.32 -11.37 -25.57
CA SER A 193 5.63 -10.94 -26.08
C SER A 193 6.72 -11.97 -25.79
N GLU A 194 7.75 -12.02 -26.65
CA GLU A 194 8.86 -12.96 -26.49
C GLU A 194 9.80 -12.51 -25.35
N ILE A 195 10.18 -13.46 -24.50
CA ILE A 195 11.28 -13.28 -23.55
C ILE A 195 12.58 -13.31 -24.33
N THR A 196 13.35 -12.24 -24.27
CA THR A 196 14.69 -12.19 -24.87
C THR A 196 15.78 -12.26 -23.80
N LEU A 197 16.57 -13.33 -23.84
CA LEU A 197 17.67 -13.64 -22.94
C LEU A 197 19.00 -13.49 -23.66
N GLN A 198 19.96 -12.81 -23.04
CA GLN A 198 21.30 -12.65 -23.61
C GLN A 198 22.35 -13.32 -22.73
N VAL A 199 23.17 -14.18 -23.35
CA VAL A 199 24.31 -14.85 -22.72
C VAL A 199 25.59 -14.28 -23.33
N ALA A 200 26.35 -13.54 -22.53
CA ALA A 200 27.66 -13.05 -22.90
C ALA A 200 28.74 -14.00 -22.36
N LEU A 201 29.59 -14.50 -23.24
CA LEU A 201 30.74 -15.35 -22.92
C LEU A 201 32.02 -14.62 -23.33
N LYS A 202 33.02 -14.59 -22.45
CA LYS A 202 34.36 -14.08 -22.71
C LYS A 202 35.37 -15.19 -22.49
N ASN A 203 36.21 -15.40 -23.50
CA ASN A 203 37.24 -16.42 -23.50
C ASN A 203 38.63 -15.76 -23.51
N ASP A 204 39.47 -16.04 -22.50
CA ASP A 204 40.86 -15.59 -22.45
C ASP A 204 41.87 -16.76 -22.51
N PHE A 205 41.47 -17.94 -23.04
CA PHE A 205 42.40 -19.05 -23.31
C PHE A 205 43.49 -18.63 -24.35
N PRO A 206 44.74 -19.14 -24.22
CA PRO A 206 45.84 -18.77 -25.11
C PRO A 206 45.73 -19.33 -26.55
N LEU A 207 45.03 -20.45 -26.76
CA LEU A 207 44.69 -20.99 -28.07
C LEU A 207 43.16 -21.02 -28.28
N PRO A 208 42.66 -21.03 -29.54
CA PRO A 208 41.24 -21.13 -29.83
C PRO A 208 40.61 -22.38 -29.21
N ILE A 209 39.41 -22.23 -28.64
CA ILE A 209 38.68 -23.32 -27.98
C ILE A 209 37.28 -23.48 -28.57
N GLU A 210 36.83 -24.73 -28.71
CA GLU A 210 35.48 -25.08 -29.18
C GLU A 210 34.71 -25.81 -28.07
N PHE A 211 33.61 -25.19 -27.61
CA PHE A 211 32.70 -25.83 -26.66
C PHE A 211 31.63 -26.64 -27.40
N SER A 212 31.17 -27.73 -26.79
CA SER A 212 30.23 -28.66 -27.42
C SER A 212 28.78 -28.31 -27.14
N GLN A 213 28.47 -27.84 -25.94
CA GLN A 213 27.10 -27.51 -25.55
C GLN A 213 27.06 -26.38 -24.52
N LEU A 214 26.15 -25.44 -24.71
CA LEU A 214 25.73 -24.47 -23.69
C LEU A 214 24.29 -24.79 -23.30
N SER A 215 24.01 -24.91 -22.00
CA SER A 215 22.65 -25.06 -21.47
C SER A 215 22.40 -24.16 -20.27
N ILE A 216 21.18 -23.64 -20.20
CA ILE A 216 20.73 -22.73 -19.15
C ILE A 216 19.62 -23.42 -18.37
N HIS A 217 19.73 -23.38 -17.05
CA HIS A 217 18.79 -23.99 -16.14
C HIS A 217 18.02 -22.90 -15.38
N PHE A 218 16.70 -22.98 -15.43
CA PHE A 218 15.79 -22.03 -14.81
C PHE A 218 15.15 -22.62 -13.56
N ASN A 219 14.57 -21.77 -12.72
CA ASN A 219 13.72 -22.21 -11.61
C ASN A 219 12.47 -22.97 -12.08
N LEU A 220 11.97 -22.61 -13.26
CA LEU A 220 10.86 -23.27 -13.92
C LEU A 220 11.41 -24.22 -14.98
N LYS A 221 11.49 -25.52 -14.65
CA LYS A 221 12.10 -26.58 -15.49
C LYS A 221 11.53 -26.69 -16.90
N GLU A 222 10.32 -26.19 -17.11
CA GLU A 222 9.67 -26.19 -18.41
C GLU A 222 10.35 -25.29 -19.45
N TYR A 223 11.20 -24.36 -19.00
CA TYR A 223 12.03 -23.53 -19.86
C TYR A 223 13.43 -24.14 -20.07
N ASP A 224 13.80 -25.20 -19.33
CA ASP A 224 15.05 -25.92 -19.51
C ASP A 224 15.01 -26.63 -20.87
N GLY A 225 15.85 -26.17 -21.81
CA GLY A 225 15.87 -26.67 -23.20
C GLY A 225 15.60 -25.62 -24.26
N LEU A 226 14.93 -24.50 -23.93
CA LEU A 226 14.64 -23.43 -24.89
C LEU A 226 15.85 -22.54 -25.18
N ALA A 227 16.84 -22.52 -24.27
CA ALA A 227 18.07 -21.75 -24.39
C ALA A 227 19.31 -22.66 -24.37
N ASN A 228 19.29 -23.70 -25.20
CA ASN A 228 20.42 -24.60 -25.40
C ASN A 228 21.06 -24.38 -26.77
N VAL A 229 22.40 -24.33 -26.81
CA VAL A 229 23.17 -24.29 -28.06
C VAL A 229 24.06 -25.52 -28.11
N THR A 230 23.86 -26.35 -29.13
CA THR A 230 24.71 -27.51 -29.45
C THR A 230 25.49 -27.29 -30.76
N ASN A 231 25.30 -26.15 -31.41
CA ASN A 231 25.95 -25.86 -32.69
C ASN A 231 27.38 -25.37 -32.48
N SER A 232 28.33 -26.14 -33.00
CA SER A 232 29.75 -26.02 -32.65
C SER A 232 30.39 -24.73 -33.19
N GLU A 233 29.90 -24.19 -34.32
CA GLU A 233 30.41 -22.92 -34.89
C GLU A 233 30.16 -21.70 -33.98
N GLN A 234 29.02 -21.65 -33.28
CA GLN A 234 28.69 -20.55 -32.36
C GLN A 234 29.49 -20.61 -31.06
N LEU A 235 30.15 -21.73 -30.80
CA LEU A 235 30.90 -22.02 -29.58
C LEU A 235 32.42 -22.13 -29.81
N LYS A 236 32.91 -21.76 -30.99
CA LYS A 236 34.33 -21.53 -31.29
C LYS A 236 34.74 -20.11 -30.91
N PHE A 237 35.69 -19.97 -29.99
CA PHE A 237 36.20 -18.69 -29.53
C PHE A 237 37.69 -18.56 -29.84
N SER A 238 38.08 -17.42 -30.42
CA SER A 238 39.49 -17.04 -30.48
C SER A 238 39.97 -16.44 -29.14
N PRO A 239 41.29 -16.42 -28.88
CA PRO A 239 41.85 -15.83 -27.65
C PRO A 239 41.43 -14.37 -27.45
N GLY A 240 40.85 -14.06 -26.29
CA GLY A 240 40.35 -12.72 -25.94
C GLY A 240 39.01 -12.33 -26.56
N GLU A 241 38.37 -13.24 -27.30
CA GLU A 241 37.08 -12.98 -27.94
C GLU A 241 35.93 -13.01 -26.93
N HIS A 242 34.97 -12.12 -27.13
CA HIS A 242 33.71 -12.13 -26.42
C HIS A 242 32.56 -12.25 -27.41
N ARG A 243 31.55 -13.06 -27.07
CA ARG A 243 30.37 -13.29 -27.91
C ARG A 243 29.10 -13.17 -27.08
N ILE A 244 28.05 -12.60 -27.69
CA ILE A 244 26.71 -12.52 -27.09
C ILE A 244 25.77 -13.38 -27.91
N LEU A 245 25.15 -14.35 -27.24
CA LEU A 245 24.12 -15.22 -27.79
C LEU A 245 22.76 -14.70 -27.34
N ASN A 246 21.83 -14.55 -28.29
CA ASN A 246 20.47 -14.09 -28.01
C ASN A 246 19.51 -15.27 -28.14
N PHE A 247 18.69 -15.48 -27.12
CA PHE A 247 17.63 -16.49 -27.11
C PHE A 247 16.29 -15.81 -26.95
N ASN A 248 15.37 -16.11 -27.85
CA ASN A 248 14.01 -15.60 -27.80
C ASN A 248 13.04 -16.78 -27.66
N PHE A 249 12.15 -16.72 -26.69
CA PHE A 249 11.13 -17.75 -26.48
C PHE A 249 9.87 -17.16 -25.86
N ALA A 250 8.72 -17.78 -26.12
CA ALA A 250 7.42 -17.32 -25.59
C ALA A 250 7.22 -17.76 -24.13
N PRO A 251 6.71 -16.88 -23.25
CA PRO A 251 6.25 -17.26 -21.91
C PRO A 251 5.01 -18.16 -21.99
N LYS A 252 4.86 -19.06 -21.01
CA LYS A 252 3.65 -19.88 -20.90
C LYS A 252 2.54 -19.16 -20.13
N SER A 253 1.29 -19.37 -20.54
CA SER A 253 0.08 -18.82 -19.91
C SER A 253 -0.05 -19.19 -18.43
N ASP A 254 0.40 -20.39 -18.04
CA ASP A 254 0.26 -20.88 -16.66
C ASP A 254 1.23 -20.20 -15.67
N HIS A 255 2.16 -19.41 -16.19
CA HIS A 255 3.21 -18.75 -15.43
C HIS A 255 3.02 -17.23 -15.30
N VAL A 256 1.83 -16.70 -15.61
CA VAL A 256 1.48 -15.30 -15.35
C VAL A 256 1.67 -14.99 -13.86
N GLN A 257 2.26 -13.83 -13.56
CA GLN A 257 2.64 -13.35 -12.21
C GLN A 257 3.72 -14.19 -11.51
N ARG A 258 4.34 -15.16 -12.19
CA ARG A 258 5.55 -15.84 -11.65
C ARG A 258 6.82 -15.13 -12.10
N ILE A 259 7.86 -15.31 -11.30
CA ILE A 259 9.22 -14.82 -11.59
C ILE A 259 10.01 -15.96 -12.21
N LEU A 260 10.51 -15.76 -13.43
CA LEU A 260 11.47 -16.67 -14.07
C LEU A 260 12.89 -16.24 -13.65
N GLU A 261 13.63 -17.15 -13.04
CA GLU A 261 14.99 -16.93 -12.54
C GLU A 261 15.97 -17.96 -13.12
N ILE A 262 17.19 -17.51 -13.40
CA ILE A 262 18.28 -18.34 -13.89
C ILE A 262 19.04 -18.94 -12.70
N ILE A 263 18.97 -20.26 -12.53
CA ILE A 263 19.64 -20.99 -11.44
C ILE A 263 21.11 -21.22 -11.77
N SER A 264 21.38 -21.75 -12.97
CA SER A 264 22.74 -22.05 -13.39
C SER A 264 22.90 -22.02 -14.90
N VAL A 265 24.14 -21.84 -15.32
CA VAL A 265 24.57 -21.96 -16.71
C VAL A 265 25.63 -23.04 -16.75
N SER A 266 25.53 -23.96 -17.70
CA SER A 266 26.49 -25.05 -17.89
C SER A 266 27.06 -24.98 -19.30
N LEU A 267 28.38 -24.96 -19.42
CA LEU A 267 29.09 -24.98 -20.69
C LEU A 267 30.00 -26.20 -20.75
N THR A 268 29.73 -27.11 -21.68
CA THR A 268 30.44 -28.36 -21.83
C THR A 268 31.60 -28.21 -22.82
N TYR A 269 32.76 -28.73 -22.43
CA TYR A 269 33.96 -28.82 -23.26
C TYR A 269 34.36 -30.30 -23.46
N GLY A 270 34.48 -30.73 -24.72
CA GLY A 270 34.66 -32.13 -25.11
C GLY A 270 33.35 -32.80 -25.54
N THR A 271 33.45 -34.03 -26.06
CA THR A 271 32.27 -34.79 -26.53
C THR A 271 31.57 -35.49 -25.38
N ILE A 272 30.23 -35.40 -25.32
CA ILE A 272 29.38 -35.98 -24.26
C ILE A 272 29.56 -37.51 -24.12
N ASP A 273 29.92 -38.17 -25.22
CA ASP A 273 30.18 -39.63 -25.26
C ASP A 273 31.53 -40.04 -24.67
N GLN A 274 32.41 -39.07 -24.41
CA GLN A 274 33.72 -39.25 -23.80
C GLN A 274 33.83 -38.44 -22.49
N THR A 275 35.04 -38.39 -21.93
CA THR A 275 35.39 -37.48 -20.84
C THR A 275 35.19 -36.03 -21.28
N HIS A 276 34.39 -35.28 -20.53
CA HIS A 276 34.12 -33.86 -20.81
C HIS A 276 34.15 -33.04 -19.53
N ILE A 277 34.52 -31.77 -19.68
CA ILE A 277 34.48 -30.77 -18.63
C ILE A 277 33.13 -30.07 -18.71
N ASP A 278 32.45 -29.94 -17.57
CA ASP A 278 31.24 -29.13 -17.47
C ASP A 278 31.51 -27.90 -16.60
N PHE A 279 31.60 -26.73 -17.23
CA PHE A 279 31.75 -25.45 -16.55
C PHE A 279 30.40 -24.98 -16.04
N GLN A 280 30.22 -24.99 -14.73
CA GLN A 280 28.96 -24.59 -14.08
C GLN A 280 29.14 -23.23 -13.41
N TRP A 281 28.34 -22.24 -13.83
CA TRP A 281 28.11 -21.00 -13.09
C TRP A 281 26.83 -21.16 -12.28
N ARG A 282 26.92 -21.07 -10.95
CA ARG A 282 25.76 -21.18 -10.06
C ARG A 282 25.40 -19.80 -9.55
N THR A 283 24.15 -19.40 -9.77
CA THR A 283 23.63 -18.09 -9.33
C THR A 283 23.53 -17.99 -7.80
N THR A 284 23.64 -19.11 -7.08
CA THR A 284 23.51 -19.19 -5.61
C THR A 284 24.81 -18.89 -4.87
N LEU A 285 25.38 -17.69 -5.02
CA LEU A 285 26.35 -17.18 -4.05
C LEU A 285 26.12 -15.70 -3.77
N GLN A 286 25.95 -15.45 -2.47
CA GLN A 286 25.68 -14.21 -1.76
C GLN A 286 26.19 -12.94 -2.45
N ILE A 287 25.27 -12.01 -2.68
CA ILE A 287 25.57 -10.61 -2.94
C ILE A 287 26.30 -10.08 -1.70
N ASN A 288 27.62 -9.89 -1.76
CA ASN A 288 28.28 -8.96 -0.86
C ASN A 288 27.75 -7.55 -1.21
N PRO A 289 27.04 -6.86 -0.31
CA PRO A 289 26.38 -5.59 -0.60
C PRO A 289 27.36 -4.41 -0.44
N SER A 290 28.58 -4.53 -0.98
CA SER A 290 29.63 -3.50 -0.83
C SER A 290 30.08 -2.84 -2.13
N PHE A 291 29.34 -3.07 -3.23
CA PHE A 291 29.44 -2.25 -4.45
C PHE A 291 28.06 -1.99 -5.06
N GLN A 292 27.14 -1.47 -4.25
CA GLN A 292 25.95 -0.79 -4.78
C GLN A 292 26.19 0.71 -4.71
N GLN A 293 26.81 1.24 -5.77
CA GLN A 293 26.54 2.55 -6.33
C GLN A 293 27.32 2.69 -7.64
N THR A 294 26.68 2.35 -8.76
CA THR A 294 26.87 3.11 -10.00
C THR A 294 25.49 3.58 -10.48
N PRO A 295 25.24 4.90 -10.56
CA PRO A 295 24.00 5.42 -11.12
C PRO A 295 23.98 5.34 -12.65
N LEU A 296 22.77 5.29 -13.22
CA LEU A 296 22.40 5.63 -14.61
C LEU A 296 23.16 4.90 -15.74
N THR A 297 22.67 3.70 -16.09
CA THR A 297 22.91 2.95 -17.34
C THR A 297 24.18 3.34 -18.11
N PRO A 298 25.37 2.90 -17.68
CA PRO A 298 26.56 3.04 -18.51
C PRO A 298 26.31 2.29 -19.82
N LYS A 299 26.50 2.96 -20.97
CA LYS A 299 26.35 2.34 -22.28
C LYS A 299 27.35 1.19 -22.37
N TRP A 300 26.87 -0.05 -22.29
CA TRP A 300 27.69 -1.26 -22.38
C TRP A 300 28.15 -1.56 -23.81
N ARG A 301 27.71 -0.77 -24.80
CA ARG A 301 28.26 -0.70 -26.15
C ARG A 301 28.83 0.69 -26.42
N THR A 302 30.07 0.72 -26.89
CA THR A 302 30.67 1.95 -27.42
C THR A 302 30.03 2.32 -28.77
N LYS A 303 30.21 3.57 -29.22
CA LYS A 303 29.75 4.01 -30.56
C LYS A 303 30.40 3.21 -31.72
N ALA A 304 31.53 2.56 -31.45
CA ALA A 304 32.24 1.67 -32.38
C ALA A 304 31.79 0.20 -32.30
N GLY A 305 30.80 -0.13 -31.45
CA GLY A 305 30.27 -1.49 -31.31
C GLY A 305 31.02 -2.38 -30.29
N HIS A 306 32.13 -1.92 -29.71
CA HIS A 306 32.84 -2.69 -28.67
C HIS A 306 32.01 -2.82 -27.40
N ILE A 307 31.97 -4.03 -26.83
CA ILE A 307 31.27 -4.36 -25.60
C ILE A 307 32.17 -4.01 -24.40
N LEU A 308 31.65 -3.18 -23.51
CA LEU A 308 32.27 -2.89 -22.21
C LEU A 308 31.83 -3.97 -21.23
N TRP A 309 32.66 -5.00 -21.09
CA TRP A 309 32.35 -6.20 -20.31
C TRP A 309 31.94 -5.88 -18.86
N GLU A 310 32.57 -4.88 -18.24
CA GLU A 310 32.27 -4.42 -16.87
C GLU A 310 30.87 -3.82 -16.72
N ASN A 311 30.33 -3.21 -17.79
CA ASN A 311 29.05 -2.49 -17.79
C ASN A 311 27.86 -3.36 -18.20
N LEU A 312 28.08 -4.66 -18.47
CA LEU A 312 26.98 -5.57 -18.81
C LEU A 312 25.99 -5.67 -17.64
N PRO A 313 24.67 -5.55 -17.91
CA PRO A 313 23.66 -5.59 -16.88
C PRO A 313 23.60 -6.97 -16.22
N ILE A 314 23.27 -7.00 -14.94
CA ILE A 314 23.08 -8.22 -14.17
C ILE A 314 21.57 -8.32 -13.88
N ARG A 315 20.80 -8.86 -14.84
CA ARG A 315 19.35 -9.07 -14.71
C ARG A 315 19.00 -10.55 -14.85
N ARG A 316 19.11 -11.28 -13.74
CA ARG A 316 18.94 -12.76 -13.71
C ARG A 316 17.49 -13.21 -13.47
N LYS A 317 16.57 -12.24 -13.34
CA LYS A 317 15.14 -12.44 -13.05
C LYS A 317 14.31 -11.64 -14.04
N ILE A 318 13.17 -12.19 -14.43
CA ILE A 318 12.17 -11.50 -15.25
C ILE A 318 10.76 -11.82 -14.73
N ASN A 319 9.92 -10.80 -14.67
CA ASN A 319 8.53 -10.94 -14.24
C ASN A 319 7.65 -11.21 -15.47
N ILE A 320 6.93 -12.33 -15.44
CA ILE A 320 5.93 -12.62 -16.47
C ILE A 320 4.63 -11.93 -16.03
N ILE A 321 4.20 -10.89 -16.75
CA ILE A 321 3.01 -10.12 -16.42
C ILE A 321 1.85 -10.48 -17.36
N MET A 322 0.63 -10.22 -16.92
CA MET A 322 -0.55 -10.37 -17.77
C MET A 322 -0.48 -9.42 -18.97
N ARG A 323 -1.19 -9.80 -20.05
CA ARG A 323 -1.31 -8.93 -21.22
C ARG A 323 -2.02 -7.64 -20.82
N ALA A 324 -1.52 -6.51 -21.33
CA ALA A 324 -2.19 -5.23 -21.18
C ALA A 324 -3.51 -5.23 -21.96
N ALA A 325 -4.61 -4.89 -21.29
CA ALA A 325 -5.92 -4.75 -21.93
C ALA A 325 -5.94 -3.49 -22.82
N GLU A 326 -6.25 -3.65 -24.11
CA GLU A 326 -6.44 -2.54 -25.05
C GLU A 326 -7.90 -2.06 -25.01
N VAL A 327 -8.35 -1.66 -23.82
CA VAL A 327 -9.70 -1.12 -23.59
C VAL A 327 -9.58 0.22 -22.88
N GLN A 328 -10.36 1.19 -23.35
CA GLN A 328 -10.51 2.47 -22.69
C GLN A 328 -11.69 2.41 -21.72
N LEU A 329 -11.40 2.51 -20.43
CA LEU A 329 -12.37 2.57 -19.34
C LEU A 329 -12.38 4.00 -18.78
N THR A 330 -13.46 4.74 -19.05
CA THR A 330 -13.64 6.12 -18.58
C THR A 330 -14.84 6.22 -17.66
N VAL A 331 -14.72 6.98 -16.59
CA VAL A 331 -15.75 7.10 -15.54
C VAL A 331 -16.16 8.57 -15.41
N GLU A 332 -17.44 8.85 -15.57
CA GLU A 332 -18.03 10.20 -15.53
C GLU A 332 -18.98 10.31 -14.32
N HIS A 333 -18.73 11.29 -13.44
CA HIS A 333 -19.56 11.54 -12.25
C HIS A 333 -19.40 12.99 -11.74
N GLN A 334 -20.27 13.47 -10.85
CA GLN A 334 -20.26 14.85 -10.32
C GLN A 334 -20.27 14.90 -8.79
N LEU A 335 -19.17 15.36 -8.19
CA LEU A 335 -19.05 15.49 -6.73
C LEU A 335 -19.83 16.71 -6.17
N PRO A 336 -20.22 16.69 -4.89
CA PRO A 336 -20.00 15.65 -3.87
C PRO A 336 -21.03 14.50 -3.93
N VAL A 337 -20.76 13.38 -3.26
CA VAL A 337 -21.77 12.33 -3.03
C VAL A 337 -22.59 12.70 -1.80
N LEU A 338 -23.91 12.69 -1.87
CA LEU A 338 -24.76 13.00 -0.72
C LEU A 338 -25.16 11.71 0.01
N LEU A 339 -25.31 11.80 1.34
CA LEU A 339 -25.74 10.65 2.14
C LEU A 339 -27.10 10.11 1.69
N TYR A 340 -27.20 8.79 1.68
CA TYR A 340 -28.38 8.01 1.29
C TYR A 340 -28.87 8.20 -0.15
N GLU A 341 -28.25 9.09 -0.94
CA GLU A 341 -28.52 9.24 -2.37
C GLU A 341 -28.10 7.98 -3.13
N SER A 342 -28.90 7.57 -4.11
CA SER A 342 -28.49 6.63 -5.15
C SER A 342 -27.65 7.38 -6.19
N TYR A 343 -26.39 7.63 -5.86
CA TYR A 343 -25.49 8.46 -6.66
C TYR A 343 -25.10 7.78 -7.99
N PRO A 344 -25.40 8.37 -9.14
CA PRO A 344 -25.12 7.77 -10.44
C PRO A 344 -23.68 8.02 -10.89
N ILE A 345 -23.04 6.96 -11.37
CA ILE A 345 -21.70 6.95 -11.95
C ILE A 345 -21.82 6.33 -13.33
N LYS A 346 -21.44 7.06 -14.36
CA LYS A 346 -21.50 6.58 -15.74
C LYS A 346 -20.16 5.98 -16.14
N ILE A 347 -20.16 4.69 -16.45
CA ILE A 347 -18.98 3.93 -16.87
C ILE A 347 -19.05 3.77 -18.39
N ARG A 348 -18.06 4.30 -19.09
CA ARG A 348 -17.90 4.16 -20.55
C ARG A 348 -16.75 3.21 -20.83
N ILE A 349 -17.04 2.18 -21.62
CA ILE A 349 -16.12 1.13 -22.02
C ILE A 349 -16.01 1.19 -23.54
N LYS A 350 -14.85 1.56 -24.06
CA LYS A 350 -14.56 1.50 -25.49
C LYS A 350 -13.57 0.39 -25.79
N ASN A 351 -13.97 -0.54 -26.65
CA ASN A 351 -13.08 -1.60 -27.11
C ASN A 351 -12.10 -1.04 -28.15
N CYS A 352 -10.81 -1.04 -27.83
CA CYS A 352 -9.74 -0.66 -28.75
C CYS A 352 -8.90 -1.89 -29.18
N GLU A 353 -9.36 -3.10 -28.87
CA GLU A 353 -8.77 -4.33 -29.36
C GLU A 353 -9.14 -4.52 -30.84
N ASN A 354 -8.22 -5.07 -31.63
CA ASN A 354 -8.49 -5.37 -33.05
C ASN A 354 -9.55 -6.47 -33.29
N VAL A 355 -10.20 -7.00 -32.25
CA VAL A 355 -11.15 -8.12 -32.27
C VAL A 355 -12.30 -7.83 -31.30
N ASP A 356 -13.46 -8.44 -31.56
CA ASP A 356 -14.60 -8.42 -30.66
C ASP A 356 -14.27 -9.11 -29.33
N ILE A 357 -14.65 -8.48 -28.22
CA ILE A 357 -14.50 -9.04 -26.88
C ILE A 357 -15.76 -9.82 -26.53
N HIS A 358 -15.63 -11.09 -26.17
CA HIS A 358 -16.74 -11.93 -25.71
C HIS A 358 -16.70 -12.13 -24.19
N SER A 359 -17.87 -12.22 -23.57
CA SER A 359 -18.02 -12.55 -22.14
C SER A 359 -17.20 -11.65 -21.19
N ALA A 360 -17.14 -10.35 -21.47
CA ALA A 360 -16.46 -9.41 -20.59
C ALA A 360 -17.24 -9.26 -19.27
N ILE A 361 -16.54 -9.27 -18.15
CA ILE A 361 -17.12 -9.11 -16.81
C ILE A 361 -16.69 -7.74 -16.28
N LEU A 362 -17.66 -6.86 -16.04
CA LEU A 362 -17.48 -5.61 -15.32
C LEU A 362 -17.80 -5.83 -13.85
N THR A 363 -16.80 -5.64 -13.00
CA THR A 363 -16.87 -5.83 -11.56
C THR A 363 -16.61 -4.51 -10.87
N CYS A 364 -17.54 -4.03 -10.07
CA CYS A 364 -17.36 -2.85 -9.24
C CYS A 364 -17.26 -3.27 -7.78
N MET A 365 -16.24 -2.78 -7.08
CA MET A 365 -15.94 -3.10 -5.70
C MET A 365 -15.77 -1.83 -4.89
N CYS A 366 -16.24 -1.82 -3.66
CA CYS A 366 -15.95 -0.75 -2.71
C CYS A 366 -14.92 -1.25 -1.68
N SER A 367 -13.77 -0.58 -1.60
CA SER A 367 -12.79 -0.77 -0.52
C SER A 367 -12.82 0.44 0.41
N SER A 368 -12.89 0.21 1.72
CA SER A 368 -12.65 1.25 2.72
C SER A 368 -11.14 1.40 2.93
N SER A 369 -10.63 2.62 2.90
CA SER A 369 -9.22 2.94 3.16
C SER A 369 -8.76 2.65 4.61
N ASP A 370 -9.71 2.46 5.53
CA ASP A 370 -9.43 2.23 6.95
C ASP A 370 -9.48 0.73 7.28
N GLU A 371 -8.32 0.10 7.47
CA GLU A 371 -8.18 -1.33 7.82
C GLU A 371 -8.67 -1.69 9.24
N ILE A 372 -9.29 -0.76 9.99
CA ILE A 372 -9.50 -0.90 11.45
C ILE A 372 -10.93 -1.26 11.88
N SER A 373 -11.89 -1.44 10.97
CA SER A 373 -13.22 -1.93 11.40
C SER A 373 -13.92 -2.78 10.34
N GLN A 374 -14.11 -4.06 10.64
CA GLN A 374 -15.07 -4.98 10.00
C GLN A 374 -16.53 -4.57 10.28
N THR A 375 -16.87 -3.31 10.04
CA THR A 375 -18.26 -2.84 9.94
C THR A 375 -18.44 -2.34 8.51
N SER A 376 -18.35 -3.28 7.59
CA SER A 376 -18.49 -3.09 6.15
C SER A 376 -19.97 -3.07 5.78
N ASP A 377 -20.83 -2.26 6.40
CA ASP A 377 -22.29 -2.32 6.10
C ASP A 377 -22.84 -1.02 5.51
N ASP A 378 -21.96 -0.10 5.12
CA ASP A 378 -22.34 1.29 4.88
C ASP A 378 -22.33 1.73 3.42
N THR A 379 -22.18 0.81 2.46
CA THR A 379 -22.11 1.16 1.03
C THR A 379 -22.72 0.08 0.15
N PHE A 380 -23.65 0.50 -0.72
CA PHE A 380 -24.39 -0.36 -1.62
C PHE A 380 -24.06 0.00 -3.07
N LEU A 381 -23.72 -1.00 -3.88
CA LEU A 381 -23.46 -0.87 -5.31
C LEU A 381 -24.52 -1.63 -6.10
N SER A 382 -25.13 -0.98 -7.10
CA SER A 382 -26.13 -1.60 -7.96
C SER A 382 -26.09 -1.03 -9.38
N TYR A 383 -26.45 -1.84 -10.37
CA TYR A 383 -26.63 -1.38 -11.76
C TYR A 383 -28.07 -0.93 -12.05
N ALA A 384 -28.96 -1.00 -11.06
CA ALA A 384 -30.33 -0.53 -11.12
C ALA A 384 -30.67 0.34 -9.90
N ILE A 385 -31.58 1.29 -10.09
CA ILE A 385 -32.14 2.07 -8.98
C ILE A 385 -33.03 1.12 -8.17
N THR A 386 -32.65 0.84 -6.93
CA THR A 386 -33.45 0.02 -6.02
C THR A 386 -34.05 0.90 -4.94
N ASP A 387 -35.38 0.90 -4.83
CA ASP A 387 -36.13 1.75 -3.88
C ASP A 387 -36.19 1.17 -2.46
N SER A 388 -35.64 -0.02 -2.23
CA SER A 388 -35.82 -0.75 -0.99
C SER A 388 -34.64 -0.59 -0.02
N ASN A 389 -34.93 -0.08 1.19
CA ASN A 389 -33.99 -0.06 2.33
C ASN A 389 -33.70 -1.46 2.91
N ASN A 390 -34.21 -2.53 2.28
CA ASN A 390 -34.18 -3.91 2.78
C ASN A 390 -33.29 -4.85 1.94
N GLU A 391 -32.41 -4.30 1.12
CA GLU A 391 -31.46 -5.12 0.36
C GLU A 391 -30.19 -5.42 1.18
N THR A 392 -29.78 -6.68 1.15
CA THR A 392 -28.49 -7.15 1.67
C THR A 392 -27.34 -6.35 1.07
N THR A 393 -26.41 -5.93 1.91
CA THR A 393 -25.22 -5.16 1.54
C THR A 393 -24.44 -5.82 0.39
N ALA A 394 -24.31 -5.11 -0.73
CA ALA A 394 -23.53 -5.56 -1.88
C ALA A 394 -22.35 -4.61 -2.11
N HIS A 395 -21.20 -4.93 -1.51
CA HIS A 395 -19.91 -4.25 -1.76
C HIS A 395 -19.27 -4.61 -3.09
N LEU A 396 -19.87 -5.58 -3.77
CA LEU A 396 -19.44 -6.15 -5.02
C LEU A 396 -20.68 -6.29 -5.90
N CYS A 397 -20.66 -5.63 -7.06
CA CYS A 397 -21.62 -5.92 -8.12
C CYS A 397 -20.85 -6.29 -9.38
N SER A 398 -21.34 -7.32 -10.09
CA SER A 398 -20.74 -7.74 -11.35
C SER A 398 -21.82 -7.86 -12.43
N MET A 399 -21.43 -7.53 -13.65
CA MET A 399 -22.27 -7.63 -14.85
C MET A 399 -21.46 -8.24 -15.97
N THR A 400 -22.09 -9.09 -16.77
CA THR A 400 -21.48 -9.70 -17.95
C THR A 400 -22.01 -9.04 -19.23
N PHE A 401 -21.09 -8.68 -20.12
CA PHE A 401 -21.40 -8.24 -21.47
C PHE A 401 -21.23 -9.42 -22.44
N ALA A 402 -22.25 -9.69 -23.25
CA ALA A 402 -22.24 -10.80 -24.19
C ALA A 402 -21.16 -10.61 -25.28
N THR A 403 -21.14 -9.47 -25.95
CA THR A 403 -20.11 -9.13 -26.94
C THR A 403 -19.96 -7.61 -27.03
N ILE A 404 -18.72 -7.13 -27.01
CA ILE A 404 -18.35 -5.73 -27.27
C ILE A 404 -17.58 -5.73 -28.58
N LYS A 405 -18.16 -5.16 -29.64
CA LYS A 405 -17.51 -5.19 -30.96
C LYS A 405 -16.25 -4.33 -30.97
N ASN A 406 -15.36 -4.58 -31.92
CA ASN A 406 -14.22 -3.70 -32.17
C ASN A 406 -14.68 -2.25 -32.43
N ASP A 407 -14.02 -1.28 -31.80
CA ASP A 407 -14.29 0.16 -31.83
C ASP A 407 -15.65 0.62 -31.27
N ASP A 408 -16.51 -0.30 -30.81
CA ASP A 408 -17.76 0.04 -30.15
C ASP A 408 -17.52 0.60 -28.74
N GLU A 409 -18.41 1.51 -28.33
CA GLU A 409 -18.46 2.11 -27.00
C GLU A 409 -19.77 1.74 -26.30
N ILE A 410 -19.67 1.18 -25.09
CA ILE A 410 -20.80 0.84 -24.22
C ILE A 410 -20.79 1.78 -23.02
N ALA A 411 -21.97 2.30 -22.66
CA ALA A 411 -22.18 3.06 -21.44
C ALA A 411 -23.03 2.24 -20.46
N GLN A 412 -22.58 2.16 -19.21
CA GLN A 412 -23.27 1.49 -18.11
C GLN A 412 -23.34 2.41 -16.90
N ASP A 413 -24.54 2.60 -16.35
CA ASP A 413 -24.73 3.36 -15.13
C ASP A 413 -24.57 2.46 -13.90
N LEU A 414 -23.82 2.94 -12.91
CA LEU A 414 -23.61 2.34 -11.59
C LEU A 414 -24.17 3.30 -10.55
N TYR A 415 -25.02 2.80 -9.65
CA TYR A 415 -25.57 3.56 -8.54
C TYR A 415 -24.85 3.18 -7.25
N VAL A 416 -24.36 4.19 -6.53
CA VAL A 416 -23.66 4.06 -5.26
C VAL A 416 -24.47 4.73 -4.17
N ARG A 417 -24.81 4.00 -3.11
CA ARG A 417 -25.50 4.55 -1.92
C ARG A 417 -24.62 4.40 -0.69
N CYS A 418 -24.45 5.46 0.07
CA CYS A 418 -23.62 5.47 1.28
C CYS A 418 -24.43 5.90 2.51
N SER A 419 -24.28 5.19 3.63
CA SER A 419 -24.94 5.51 4.90
C SER A 419 -24.08 6.32 5.87
N ASN A 420 -22.79 6.52 5.58
CA ASN A 420 -21.87 7.31 6.40
C ASN A 420 -21.03 8.31 5.57
N ASN A 421 -20.49 9.32 6.25
CA ASN A 421 -19.79 10.46 5.65
C ASN A 421 -18.26 10.26 5.47
N ARG A 422 -17.80 9.02 5.26
CA ARG A 422 -16.37 8.73 5.05
C ARG A 422 -16.02 8.68 3.56
N LEU A 423 -14.72 8.80 3.25
CA LEU A 423 -14.20 8.55 1.90
C LEU A 423 -14.43 7.10 1.47
N ARG A 424 -14.65 6.89 0.18
CA ARG A 424 -14.83 5.55 -0.43
C ARG A 424 -13.98 5.41 -1.68
N ASP A 425 -13.22 4.33 -1.75
CA ASP A 425 -12.50 3.96 -2.97
C ASP A 425 -13.34 2.93 -3.72
N ILE A 426 -13.89 3.33 -4.86
CA ILE A 426 -14.63 2.45 -5.75
C ILE A 426 -13.68 1.97 -6.85
N THR A 427 -13.41 0.67 -6.86
CA THR A 427 -12.61 0.00 -7.89
C THR A 427 -13.54 -0.55 -8.95
N ILE A 428 -13.41 -0.06 -10.18
CA ILE A 428 -14.15 -0.52 -11.36
C ILE A 428 -13.18 -1.32 -12.22
N ARG A 429 -13.47 -2.61 -12.40
CA ARG A 429 -12.59 -3.56 -13.08
C ARG A 429 -13.33 -4.24 -14.23
N LEU A 430 -12.77 -4.16 -15.42
CA LEU A 430 -13.19 -4.94 -16.57
C LEU A 430 -12.22 -6.10 -16.79
N SER A 431 -12.73 -7.33 -16.83
CA SER A 431 -11.94 -8.52 -17.14
C SER A 431 -12.54 -9.30 -18.29
N TYR A 432 -11.71 -9.79 -19.21
CA TYR A 432 -12.13 -10.58 -20.36
C TYR A 432 -11.01 -11.53 -20.80
N GLU A 433 -11.35 -12.49 -21.64
CA GLU A 433 -10.41 -13.44 -22.21
C GLU A 433 -10.28 -13.22 -23.72
N ARG A 434 -9.05 -13.23 -24.23
CA ARG A 434 -8.74 -13.12 -25.65
C ARG A 434 -7.67 -14.15 -26.01
N LEU A 435 -7.95 -15.01 -26.99
CA LEU A 435 -7.01 -16.06 -27.45
C LEU A 435 -6.43 -16.91 -26.29
N ASN A 436 -7.28 -17.29 -25.33
CA ASN A 436 -6.91 -18.00 -24.09
C ASN A 436 -5.98 -17.21 -23.14
N LEU A 437 -5.88 -15.89 -23.31
CA LEU A 437 -5.15 -14.99 -22.42
C LEU A 437 -6.12 -14.10 -21.66
N TYR A 438 -6.00 -14.09 -20.34
CA TYR A 438 -6.78 -13.23 -19.47
C TYR A 438 -6.25 -11.79 -19.52
N CYS A 439 -7.14 -10.85 -19.80
CA CYS A 439 -6.87 -9.42 -19.87
C CYS A 439 -7.71 -8.69 -18.80
N MET A 440 -7.13 -7.67 -18.18
CA MET A 440 -7.80 -6.88 -17.15
C MET A 440 -7.47 -5.40 -17.30
N LYS A 441 -8.48 -4.53 -17.12
CA LYS A 441 -8.33 -3.09 -16.96
C LYS A 441 -9.06 -2.65 -15.69
N GLU A 442 -8.41 -1.83 -14.86
CA GLU A 442 -9.03 -1.28 -13.66
C GLU A 442 -8.85 0.25 -13.55
N VAL A 443 -9.84 0.89 -12.95
CA VAL A 443 -9.87 2.32 -12.61
C VAL A 443 -10.39 2.43 -11.18
N ILE A 444 -9.70 3.23 -10.36
CA ILE A 444 -10.09 3.49 -8.97
C ILE A 444 -10.52 4.96 -8.88
N ILE A 445 -11.70 5.20 -8.31
CA ILE A 445 -12.23 6.55 -8.04
C ILE A 445 -12.41 6.73 -6.54
N GLN A 446 -12.17 7.94 -6.05
CA GLN A 446 -12.38 8.30 -4.65
C GLN A 446 -13.63 9.18 -4.53
N LEU A 447 -14.58 8.75 -3.70
CA LEU A 447 -15.84 9.44 -3.46
C LEU A 447 -15.87 10.05 -2.07
N ALA A 448 -16.02 11.37 -1.99
CA ALA A 448 -16.26 12.09 -0.74
C ALA A 448 -17.76 12.21 -0.48
N VAL A 449 -18.21 11.57 0.60
CA VAL A 449 -19.62 11.55 1.02
C VAL A 449 -19.87 12.65 2.04
N VAL A 450 -20.87 13.50 1.77
CA VAL A 450 -21.19 14.69 2.57
C VAL A 450 -22.66 14.66 3.00
N ASN A 451 -22.97 15.17 4.20
CA ASN A 451 -24.35 15.43 4.59
C ASN A 451 -24.99 16.44 3.64
N PRO A 452 -26.23 16.27 3.17
CA PRO A 452 -26.89 17.21 2.24
C PRO A 452 -27.29 18.54 2.87
N PHE A 453 -27.53 18.54 4.20
CA PHE A 453 -27.90 19.72 4.96
C PHE A 453 -27.15 19.78 6.29
N SER A 454 -27.00 20.99 6.81
CA SER A 454 -26.60 21.28 8.18
C SER A 454 -27.73 22.08 8.83
N ILE A 455 -28.24 21.59 9.97
CA ILE A 455 -29.33 22.25 10.68
C ILE A 455 -28.80 22.95 11.93
N GLN A 456 -29.29 24.16 12.16
CA GLN A 456 -29.18 24.88 13.42
C GLN A 456 -30.58 25.19 13.92
N PHE A 457 -30.80 25.19 15.22
CA PHE A 457 -32.11 25.48 15.77
C PHE A 457 -32.00 26.27 17.07
N GLN A 458 -32.99 27.11 17.33
CA GLN A 458 -33.07 27.94 18.52
C GLN A 458 -34.52 28.10 18.97
N THR A 459 -34.72 28.23 20.27
CA THR A 459 -36.03 28.54 20.86
C THR A 459 -36.14 30.02 21.14
N MET A 460 -37.24 30.60 20.72
CA MET A 460 -37.56 32.02 20.89
C MET A 460 -38.80 32.16 21.76
N GLY A 461 -38.86 33.22 22.55
CA GLY A 461 -40.09 33.65 23.21
C GLY A 461 -41.10 34.16 22.18
N MET A 462 -42.33 34.38 22.65
CA MET A 462 -43.39 34.89 21.79
C MET A 462 -43.13 36.33 21.30
N MET A 463 -42.13 37.03 21.86
CA MET A 463 -41.69 38.35 21.44
C MET A 463 -40.42 38.32 20.57
N MET A 464 -40.03 37.14 20.04
CA MET A 464 -38.84 36.91 19.20
C MET A 464 -37.50 37.19 19.90
N GLU A 465 -37.42 36.92 21.19
CA GLU A 465 -36.20 36.92 22.00
C GLU A 465 -35.66 35.49 22.20
N PRO A 466 -34.34 35.24 22.12
CA PRO A 466 -33.79 33.90 22.35
C PRO A 466 -34.00 33.41 23.80
N LEU A 467 -34.44 32.16 23.96
CA LEU A 467 -34.65 31.50 25.25
C LEU A 467 -33.50 30.53 25.55
N ALA A 468 -32.88 30.66 26.74
CA ALA A 468 -31.85 29.74 27.23
C ALA A 468 -32.45 28.46 27.85
N SER A 469 -33.64 28.57 28.44
CA SER A 469 -34.44 27.44 28.93
C SER A 469 -35.92 27.71 28.62
N LEU A 470 -36.65 26.63 28.34
CA LEU A 470 -38.08 26.63 28.12
C LEU A 470 -38.79 26.61 29.48
N ARG A 471 -39.96 27.23 29.55
CA ARG A 471 -40.82 27.16 30.72
C ARG A 471 -41.97 26.19 30.44
N ALA A 472 -42.21 25.29 31.39
CA ALA A 472 -43.21 24.25 31.20
C ALA A 472 -44.60 24.86 30.97
N GLN A 473 -45.37 24.33 30.01
CA GLN A 473 -46.72 24.77 29.67
C GLN A 473 -46.85 26.22 29.17
N GLU A 474 -45.73 26.87 28.82
CA GLU A 474 -45.72 28.18 28.19
C GLU A 474 -45.44 28.05 26.68
N PRO A 475 -46.06 28.87 25.82
CA PRO A 475 -45.82 28.84 24.40
C PRO A 475 -44.44 29.43 24.06
N PHE A 476 -43.77 28.83 23.09
CA PHE A 476 -42.50 29.29 22.53
C PHE A 476 -42.46 29.02 21.02
N ILE A 477 -41.51 29.65 20.32
CA ILE A 477 -41.30 29.46 18.89
C ILE A 477 -39.99 28.67 18.69
N LEU A 478 -40.06 27.54 18.01
CA LEU A 478 -38.89 26.80 17.56
C LEU A 478 -38.52 27.29 16.16
N MET A 479 -37.34 27.89 16.02
CA MET A 479 -36.77 28.31 14.74
C MET A 479 -35.74 27.27 14.29
N ILE A 480 -35.89 26.76 13.07
CA ILE A 480 -35.01 25.76 12.46
C ILE A 480 -34.40 26.35 11.19
N ASP A 481 -33.09 26.56 11.21
CA ASP A 481 -32.28 27.03 10.08
C ASP A 481 -31.66 25.83 9.36
N THR A 482 -32.14 25.57 8.14
CA THR A 482 -31.61 24.52 7.26
C THR A 482 -30.65 25.13 6.25
N LYS A 483 -29.37 24.78 6.36
CA LYS A 483 -28.30 25.21 5.45
C LYS A 483 -27.96 24.12 4.44
N CYS A 484 -27.90 24.46 3.15
CA CYS A 484 -27.45 23.56 2.10
C CYS A 484 -25.91 23.49 2.03
N THR A 485 -25.37 22.27 1.99
CA THR A 485 -23.93 21.98 1.98
C THR A 485 -23.45 21.44 0.63
N SER A 486 -24.36 21.16 -0.30
CA SER A 486 -24.06 20.64 -1.63
C SER A 486 -23.69 21.75 -2.61
N THR A 487 -22.64 21.52 -3.41
CA THR A 487 -22.29 22.41 -4.54
C THR A 487 -23.29 22.33 -5.69
N ILE A 488 -24.05 21.24 -5.77
CA ILE A 488 -25.12 21.03 -6.74
C ILE A 488 -26.46 21.41 -6.08
N PRO A 489 -27.31 22.21 -6.74
CA PRO A 489 -28.58 22.66 -6.16
C PRO A 489 -29.50 21.50 -5.76
N ILE A 490 -30.05 21.58 -4.55
CA ILE A 490 -31.02 20.62 -4.01
C ILE A 490 -32.39 21.28 -3.99
N THR A 491 -33.43 20.56 -4.38
CA THR A 491 -34.82 21.00 -4.23
C THR A 491 -35.42 20.32 -3.01
N ILE A 492 -35.83 21.10 -2.01
CA ILE A 492 -36.66 20.63 -0.90
C ILE A 492 -38.08 20.47 -1.46
N VAL A 493 -38.60 19.25 -1.41
CA VAL A 493 -39.97 18.94 -1.83
C VAL A 493 -40.94 19.38 -0.75
N SER A 494 -40.68 18.97 0.49
CA SER A 494 -41.46 19.35 1.67
C SER A 494 -40.67 19.08 2.96
N SER A 495 -41.14 19.67 4.06
CA SER A 495 -40.68 19.39 5.42
C SER A 495 -41.79 18.81 6.28
N ASN A 496 -41.42 18.04 7.30
CA ASN A 496 -42.35 17.49 8.28
C ASN A 496 -41.72 17.52 9.67
N PHE A 497 -42.34 18.28 10.58
CA PHE A 497 -41.96 18.29 11.98
C PHE A 497 -42.89 17.38 12.78
N LYS A 498 -42.32 16.37 13.44
CA LYS A 498 -43.05 15.47 14.33
C LYS A 498 -42.71 15.80 15.79
N PRO A 499 -43.60 16.48 16.53
CA PRO A 499 -43.37 16.78 17.94
C PRO A 499 -43.20 15.51 18.76
N SER A 500 -42.38 15.59 19.80
CA SER A 500 -42.27 14.50 20.78
C SER A 500 -43.53 14.43 21.64
N GLN A 501 -43.68 13.34 22.40
CA GLN A 501 -44.81 13.16 23.32
C GLN A 501 -44.94 14.28 24.39
N PHE A 502 -43.87 15.04 24.63
CA PHE A 502 -43.84 16.11 25.63
C PHE A 502 -44.17 17.49 25.05
N ILE A 503 -44.40 17.59 23.74
CA ILE A 503 -44.64 18.85 23.04
C ILE A 503 -46.02 18.80 22.37
N ILE A 504 -46.74 19.92 22.47
CA ILE A 504 -48.01 20.18 21.82
C ILE A 504 -47.79 21.32 20.83
N SER A 505 -48.35 21.20 19.62
CA SER A 505 -48.34 22.29 18.65
C SER A 505 -49.54 23.20 18.88
N GLU A 506 -49.32 24.51 18.90
CA GLU A 506 -50.39 25.51 18.99
C GLU A 506 -51.07 25.76 17.63
N CYS A 507 -50.36 25.48 16.54
CA CYS A 507 -50.81 25.68 15.18
C CYS A 507 -50.78 24.37 14.38
N ALA A 508 -51.44 24.36 13.22
CA ALA A 508 -51.26 23.28 12.25
C ALA A 508 -49.78 23.25 11.82
N ILE A 509 -49.16 22.07 11.88
CA ILE A 509 -47.80 21.87 11.40
C ILE A 509 -47.89 21.64 9.90
N GLU A 510 -47.56 22.67 9.14
CA GLU A 510 -47.46 22.64 7.69
C GLU A 510 -46.03 22.99 7.29
N SER A 511 -45.59 22.48 6.14
CA SER A 511 -44.28 22.87 5.61
C SER A 511 -44.33 24.31 5.11
N GLN A 512 -43.38 25.12 5.56
CA GLN A 512 -43.19 26.51 5.12
C GLN A 512 -42.17 26.59 3.97
N VAL A 513 -41.59 25.44 3.59
CA VAL A 513 -40.44 25.34 2.67
C VAL A 513 -40.70 24.45 1.46
N ASP A 514 -41.98 24.29 1.12
CA ASP A 514 -42.41 23.46 0.00
C ASP A 514 -41.84 23.97 -1.33
N ASN A 515 -41.22 23.04 -2.08
CA ASN A 515 -40.66 23.26 -3.41
C ASN A 515 -39.62 24.40 -3.50
N ILE A 516 -38.82 24.60 -2.45
CA ILE A 516 -37.71 25.56 -2.46
C ILE A 516 -36.44 24.92 -3.00
N GLN A 517 -35.75 25.61 -3.91
CA GLN A 517 -34.44 25.22 -4.40
C GLN A 517 -33.34 25.95 -3.62
N LEU A 518 -32.42 25.18 -3.04
CA LEU A 518 -31.27 25.69 -2.29
C LEU A 518 -29.96 25.45 -3.04
N LYS A 519 -29.14 26.48 -3.12
CA LYS A 519 -27.74 26.41 -3.54
C LYS A 519 -26.80 26.33 -2.34
N LEU A 520 -25.51 26.10 -2.61
CA LEU A 520 -24.48 26.05 -1.58
C LEU A 520 -24.54 27.27 -0.66
N ASP A 521 -24.51 27.02 0.64
CA ASP A 521 -24.54 28.01 1.72
C ASP A 521 -25.83 28.84 1.85
N GLU A 522 -26.84 28.63 1.01
CA GLU A 522 -28.17 29.21 1.22
C GLU A 522 -28.85 28.55 2.43
N VAL A 523 -29.55 29.38 3.20
CA VAL A 523 -30.23 29.00 4.45
C VAL A 523 -31.71 29.33 4.31
N VAL A 524 -32.54 28.39 4.72
CA VAL A 524 -33.98 28.58 4.86
C VAL A 524 -34.39 28.31 6.29
N THR A 525 -35.29 29.14 6.81
CA THR A 525 -35.71 29.12 8.20
C THR A 525 -37.19 28.78 8.31
N GLU A 526 -37.54 27.80 9.14
CA GLU A 526 -38.91 27.48 9.52
C GLU A 526 -39.17 27.78 10.99
N GLY A 527 -40.37 28.28 11.30
CA GLY A 527 -40.78 28.59 12.67
C GLY A 527 -42.02 27.80 13.09
N PHE A 528 -41.96 27.07 14.20
CA PHE A 528 -43.10 26.33 14.76
C PHE A 528 -43.48 26.88 16.14
N CYS A 529 -44.76 27.22 16.35
CA CYS A 529 -45.27 27.65 17.66
C CYS A 529 -45.71 26.42 18.48
N LEU A 530 -45.01 26.18 19.58
CA LEU A 530 -45.08 24.96 20.38
C LEU A 530 -45.29 25.28 21.85
N ARG A 531 -45.80 24.30 22.61
CA ARG A 531 -45.96 24.35 24.06
C ARG A 531 -45.55 23.02 24.66
N THR A 532 -44.90 23.04 25.82
CA THR A 532 -44.59 21.78 26.50
C THR A 532 -45.81 21.25 27.27
N GLN A 533 -45.89 19.95 27.45
CA GLN A 533 -46.81 19.31 28.39
C GLN A 533 -46.40 19.58 29.85
N PRO A 534 -47.29 19.32 30.83
CA PRO A 534 -46.95 19.35 32.25
C PRO A 534 -45.83 18.35 32.57
N ILE A 535 -44.81 18.80 33.27
CA ILE A 535 -43.65 18.01 33.68
C ILE A 535 -43.69 17.81 35.20
N ALA A 536 -43.32 16.62 35.68
CA ALA A 536 -43.36 16.26 37.10
C ALA A 536 -42.10 16.71 37.88
N ALA A 537 -40.97 16.82 37.20
CA ALA A 537 -39.70 17.28 37.77
C ALA A 537 -39.58 18.81 37.68
N PRO A 538 -38.90 19.47 38.65
CA PRO A 538 -38.74 20.92 38.64
C PRO A 538 -37.91 21.43 37.45
N ILE A 539 -36.94 20.63 36.98
CA ILE A 539 -36.13 20.90 35.80
C ILE A 539 -35.90 19.59 35.05
N VAL A 540 -36.05 19.60 33.73
CA VAL A 540 -35.69 18.51 32.82
C VAL A 540 -34.62 19.02 31.86
N HIS A 541 -33.50 18.29 31.80
CA HIS A 541 -32.41 18.59 30.88
C HIS A 541 -32.53 17.74 29.62
N ASN A 542 -32.04 18.28 28.50
CA ASN A 542 -31.97 17.61 27.20
C ASN A 542 -33.30 17.02 26.73
N LEU A 543 -34.38 17.77 26.89
CA LEU A 543 -35.69 17.36 26.37
C LEU A 543 -35.63 17.25 24.85
N LEU A 544 -36.07 16.10 24.32
CA LEU A 544 -36.31 15.92 22.89
C LEU A 544 -37.59 16.66 22.52
N VAL A 545 -37.48 17.70 21.69
CA VAL A 545 -38.62 18.49 21.22
C VAL A 545 -39.36 17.77 20.08
N GLY A 546 -38.64 17.06 19.22
CA GLY A 546 -39.21 16.27 18.14
C GLY A 546 -38.21 15.93 17.06
N ASP A 547 -38.70 15.30 15.99
CA ASP A 547 -37.91 14.96 14.82
C ASP A 547 -38.34 15.82 13.63
N TYR A 548 -37.37 16.43 12.95
CA TYR A 548 -37.58 17.25 11.76
C TYR A 548 -37.08 16.51 10.53
N SER A 549 -38.00 16.19 9.61
CA SER A 549 -37.71 15.44 8.38
C SER A 549 -37.80 16.35 7.17
N LEU A 550 -36.78 16.30 6.32
CA LEU A 550 -36.75 16.99 5.03
C LEU A 550 -36.86 15.97 3.90
N TYR A 551 -37.82 16.17 3.01
CA TYR A 551 -37.94 15.44 1.75
C TYR A 551 -37.31 16.27 0.64
N TRP A 552 -36.35 15.70 -0.08
CA TRP A 552 -35.55 16.46 -1.04
C TRP A 552 -35.12 15.61 -2.23
N LYS A 553 -34.74 16.29 -3.31
CA LYS A 553 -34.18 15.66 -4.50
C LYS A 553 -33.12 16.55 -5.14
N ARG A 554 -32.18 15.92 -5.83
CA ARG A 554 -31.12 16.64 -6.55
C ARG A 554 -31.65 17.22 -7.85
N SER A 555 -31.33 18.49 -8.13
CA SER A 555 -31.84 19.16 -9.34
C SER A 555 -31.26 18.57 -10.63
N SER A 556 -30.06 17.99 -10.59
CA SER A 556 -29.37 17.41 -11.76
C SER A 556 -29.92 16.05 -12.20
N HIS A 557 -30.60 15.32 -11.31
CA HIS A 557 -31.05 13.95 -11.55
C HIS A 557 -32.51 13.77 -11.11
N PRO A 558 -33.48 14.30 -11.88
CA PRO A 558 -34.90 14.23 -11.54
C PRO A 558 -35.48 12.81 -11.57
N HIS A 559 -34.75 11.85 -12.16
CA HIS A 559 -35.15 10.44 -12.23
C HIS A 559 -34.85 9.65 -10.95
N ILE A 560 -34.02 10.19 -10.05
CA ILE A 560 -33.75 9.57 -8.75
C ILE A 560 -34.93 9.88 -7.82
N PRO A 561 -35.44 8.90 -7.05
CA PRO A 561 -36.54 9.09 -6.12
C PRO A 561 -36.21 10.15 -5.07
N GLU A 562 -37.26 10.69 -4.46
CA GLU A 562 -37.12 11.60 -3.33
C GLU A 562 -36.47 10.91 -2.12
N LEU A 563 -35.62 11.66 -1.42
CA LEU A 563 -34.90 11.20 -0.26
C LEU A 563 -35.43 11.90 0.98
N CYS A 564 -35.37 11.22 2.12
CA CYS A 564 -35.74 11.79 3.41
C CYS A 564 -34.52 11.84 4.32
N THR A 565 -34.24 13.01 4.90
CA THR A 565 -33.24 13.20 5.96
C THR A 565 -33.91 13.71 7.21
N THR A 566 -33.77 12.97 8.31
CA THR A 566 -34.40 13.27 9.59
C THR A 566 -33.34 13.72 10.61
N PHE A 567 -33.66 14.79 11.34
CA PHE A 567 -32.84 15.39 12.38
C PHE A 567 -33.60 15.35 13.70
N SER A 568 -32.95 14.87 14.76
CA SER A 568 -33.54 14.84 16.09
C SER A 568 -33.19 16.14 16.82
N LEU A 569 -34.21 16.87 17.29
CA LEU A 569 -34.06 18.17 17.94
C LEU A 569 -34.05 18.00 19.47
N SER A 570 -32.89 17.65 20.01
CA SER A 570 -32.63 17.49 21.45
C SER A 570 -31.93 18.71 22.04
N ASP A 571 -31.62 18.67 23.34
CA ASP A 571 -30.79 19.64 24.08
C ASP A 571 -31.52 20.86 24.68
N PHE A 572 -32.85 20.76 24.88
CA PHE A 572 -33.61 21.84 25.53
C PHE A 572 -33.76 21.60 27.03
N ASN A 573 -33.48 22.62 27.84
CA ASN A 573 -33.78 22.61 29.27
C ASN A 573 -35.19 23.12 29.50
N VAL A 574 -36.00 22.41 30.27
CA VAL A 574 -37.36 22.85 30.62
C VAL A 574 -37.51 22.99 32.13
N GLU A 575 -37.95 24.16 32.57
CA GLU A 575 -38.11 24.52 33.97
C GLU A 575 -39.60 24.66 34.33
N GLN A 576 -39.97 24.17 35.51
CA GLN A 576 -41.32 24.31 36.02
C GLN A 576 -41.47 25.62 36.80
N GLN A 577 -42.23 26.56 36.23
CA GLN A 577 -42.60 27.80 36.92
C GLN A 577 -43.85 27.59 37.78
N GLN A 578 -43.81 28.07 39.03
CA GLN A 578 -44.94 28.00 39.96
C GLN A 578 -46.01 29.06 39.66
N VAL A 579 -45.62 30.14 38.99
CA VAL A 579 -46.47 31.28 38.64
C VAL A 579 -46.25 31.60 37.17
N TYR A 580 -47.32 31.73 36.40
CA TYR A 580 -47.27 32.15 35.00
C TYR A 580 -48.31 33.25 34.77
N ILE A 581 -47.97 34.24 33.95
CA ILE A 581 -48.88 35.35 33.64
C ILE A 581 -49.13 35.36 32.14
N GLU A 582 -50.37 35.09 31.75
CA GLU A 582 -50.83 35.24 30.38
C GLU A 582 -51.39 36.66 30.21
N VAL A 583 -50.96 37.38 29.17
CA VAL A 583 -51.44 38.74 28.88
C VAL A 583 -52.17 38.75 27.56
N THR A 584 -53.42 39.19 27.58
CA THR A 584 -54.21 39.43 26.37
C THR A 584 -54.35 40.93 26.16
N ILE A 585 -53.83 41.40 25.01
CA ILE A 585 -53.90 42.80 24.58
C ILE A 585 -54.43 42.85 23.15
N PRO A 586 -55.28 43.83 22.78
CA PRO A 586 -55.69 44.04 21.40
C PRO A 586 -54.50 44.32 20.47
N ASN A 587 -54.53 43.76 19.25
CA ASN A 587 -53.46 43.93 18.26
C ASN A 587 -53.23 45.38 17.82
N ASN A 588 -54.30 46.20 17.79
CA ASN A 588 -54.24 47.62 17.45
C ASN A 588 -55.09 48.41 18.45
N VAL A 589 -54.52 49.48 19.01
CA VAL A 589 -55.22 50.35 19.97
C VAL A 589 -55.49 51.72 19.35
N PRO A 590 -56.75 52.17 19.25
CA PRO A 590 -57.08 53.50 18.76
C PRO A 590 -56.71 54.61 19.78
N LEU A 591 -56.21 55.73 19.26
CA LEU A 591 -55.89 56.93 20.06
C LEU A 591 -57.14 57.51 20.74
N GLN A 592 -57.04 57.82 22.04
CA GLN A 592 -58.11 58.40 22.87
C GLN A 592 -59.35 57.52 23.08
N GLU A 593 -59.31 56.24 22.71
CA GLU A 593 -60.38 55.28 22.97
C GLU A 593 -59.99 54.29 24.08
N PRO A 594 -60.93 53.91 24.96
CA PRO A 594 -60.65 52.96 26.03
C PRO A 594 -60.43 51.55 25.47
N PHE A 595 -59.32 50.93 25.84
CA PHE A 595 -59.02 49.53 25.55
C PHE A 595 -58.72 48.75 26.83
N GLN A 596 -58.92 47.43 26.79
CA GLN A 596 -58.68 46.57 27.94
C GLN A 596 -57.42 45.72 27.77
N ILE A 597 -56.62 45.66 28.83
CA ILE A 597 -55.55 44.68 28.99
C ILE A 597 -55.97 43.70 30.06
N ASN A 598 -55.92 42.41 29.75
CA ASN A 598 -56.27 41.34 30.67
C ASN A 598 -54.99 40.58 31.05
N TYR A 599 -54.70 40.54 32.36
CA TYR A 599 -53.64 39.72 32.94
C TYR A 599 -54.28 38.53 33.64
N ARG A 600 -54.01 37.32 33.16
CA ARG A 600 -54.41 36.08 33.80
C ARG A 600 -53.23 35.51 34.58
N VAL A 601 -53.35 35.51 35.89
CA VAL A 601 -52.32 34.96 36.78
C VAL A 601 -52.66 33.51 37.08
N HIS A 602 -51.79 32.60 36.65
CA HIS A 602 -51.91 31.16 36.90
C HIS A 602 -51.09 30.78 38.13
N ASN A 603 -51.75 30.13 39.09
CA ASN A 603 -51.07 29.47 40.19
C ASN A 603 -50.96 27.97 39.88
N ARG A 604 -49.74 27.51 39.60
CA ARG A 604 -49.42 26.11 39.30
C ARG A 604 -48.88 25.36 40.54
N SER A 605 -48.89 26.00 41.70
CA SER A 605 -48.46 25.39 42.96
C SER A 605 -49.59 24.62 43.65
N ASN A 606 -49.23 23.86 44.67
CA ASN A 606 -50.18 23.12 45.52
C ASN A 606 -50.76 23.97 46.66
N ILE A 607 -50.40 25.26 46.75
CA ILE A 607 -50.81 26.16 47.84
C ILE A 607 -51.55 27.38 47.26
N VAL A 608 -52.45 27.97 48.05
CA VAL A 608 -53.13 29.21 47.64
C VAL A 608 -52.11 30.34 47.66
N HIS A 609 -52.05 31.12 46.59
CA HIS A 609 -51.25 32.33 46.54
C HIS A 609 -52.13 33.57 46.65
N GLU A 610 -51.71 34.51 47.48
CA GLU A 610 -52.34 35.84 47.58
C GLU A 610 -51.33 36.85 47.04
N TYR A 611 -51.69 37.55 45.96
CA TYR A 611 -50.85 38.54 45.30
C TYR A 611 -51.40 39.95 45.47
N LYS A 612 -50.52 40.93 45.61
CA LYS A 612 -50.83 42.34 45.39
C LYS A 612 -50.39 42.70 43.98
N VAL A 613 -51.36 43.07 43.16
CA VAL A 613 -51.15 43.58 41.81
C VAL A 613 -51.07 45.09 41.88
N ASN A 614 -50.07 45.68 41.21
CA ASN A 614 -49.93 47.12 41.05
C ASN A 614 -49.60 47.45 39.60
N LEU A 615 -50.36 48.35 38.99
CA LEU A 615 -50.09 48.89 37.67
C LEU A 615 -49.43 50.26 37.81
N GLU A 616 -48.13 50.35 37.51
CA GLU A 616 -47.39 51.61 37.57
C GLU A 616 -47.77 52.52 36.40
N GLN A 617 -48.38 53.66 36.73
CA GLN A 617 -48.86 54.60 35.72
C GLN A 617 -47.72 55.31 34.97
N ILE A 618 -47.92 55.51 33.68
CA ILE A 618 -47.03 56.27 32.80
C ILE A 618 -47.88 57.35 32.10
N ASN A 619 -47.31 58.53 31.82
CA ASN A 619 -48.05 59.65 31.22
C ASN A 619 -48.60 59.37 29.80
N LEU A 620 -48.11 58.34 29.12
CA LEU A 620 -48.44 58.03 27.73
C LEU A 620 -49.68 57.14 27.56
N ILE A 621 -49.98 56.32 28.56
CA ILE A 621 -51.16 55.43 28.60
C ILE A 621 -51.70 55.49 30.03
N VAL A 622 -52.89 56.06 30.18
CA VAL A 622 -53.49 56.37 31.48
C VAL A 622 -54.65 55.42 31.75
N ALA A 623 -54.75 54.91 32.99
CA ALA A 623 -55.88 54.10 33.42
C ALA A 623 -57.14 54.96 33.62
N VAL A 624 -58.26 54.55 33.04
CA VAL A 624 -59.51 55.34 32.98
C VAL A 624 -60.38 55.13 34.22
N SER A 625 -60.38 53.91 34.79
CA SER A 625 -61.17 53.57 35.97
C SER A 625 -60.64 52.30 36.66
N GLY A 626 -60.66 52.30 37.99
CA GLY A 626 -60.24 51.18 38.84
C GLY A 626 -59.09 51.57 39.77
N SER A 627 -58.96 50.88 40.91
CA SER A 627 -57.75 50.98 41.72
C SER A 627 -56.57 50.45 40.91
N THR A 628 -55.51 51.24 40.75
CA THR A 628 -54.24 50.78 40.15
C THR A 628 -53.58 49.67 40.96
N MET A 629 -54.06 49.47 42.19
CA MET A 629 -53.60 48.44 43.10
C MET A 629 -54.78 47.59 43.60
N THR A 630 -54.67 46.27 43.48
CA THR A 630 -55.70 45.31 43.89
C THR A 630 -55.06 44.04 44.44
N SER A 631 -55.71 43.36 45.38
CA SER A 631 -55.28 42.04 45.87
C SER A 631 -56.01 40.92 45.13
N LEU A 632 -55.27 39.91 44.68
CA LEU A 632 -55.76 38.75 43.95
C LEU A 632 -55.47 37.48 44.76
N LEU A 633 -56.51 36.70 45.06
CA LEU A 633 -56.36 35.37 45.67
C LEU A 633 -56.47 34.31 44.55
N VAL A 634 -55.40 33.55 44.33
CA VAL A 634 -55.35 32.52 43.27
C VAL A 634 -55.22 31.14 43.93
N PRO A 635 -56.29 30.32 43.94
CA PRO A 635 -56.26 28.94 44.45
C PRO A 635 -55.22 28.05 43.74
N PRO A 636 -54.81 26.91 44.35
CA PRO A 636 -53.92 25.93 43.73
C PRO A 636 -54.45 25.44 42.38
N HIS A 637 -53.56 25.26 41.40
CA HIS A 637 -53.88 24.79 40.05
C HIS A 637 -55.02 25.54 39.36
N SER A 638 -55.19 26.82 39.69
CA SER A 638 -56.25 27.67 39.15
C SER A 638 -55.67 28.98 38.60
N SER A 639 -56.51 29.76 37.94
CA SER A 639 -56.14 31.07 37.43
C SER A 639 -57.14 32.11 37.86
N SER A 640 -56.70 33.36 37.91
CA SER A 640 -57.59 34.49 38.18
C SER A 640 -57.19 35.67 37.30
N ASP A 641 -58.21 36.34 36.78
CA ASP A 641 -58.06 37.40 35.79
C ASP A 641 -58.10 38.78 36.48
N VAL A 642 -57.21 39.67 36.05
CA VAL A 642 -57.21 41.08 36.43
C VAL A 642 -57.18 41.92 35.15
N SER A 643 -58.21 42.73 34.96
CA SER A 643 -58.39 43.56 33.77
C SER A 643 -58.20 45.05 34.10
N PHE A 644 -57.45 45.76 33.27
CA PHE A 644 -57.30 47.21 33.36
C PHE A 644 -57.85 47.88 32.10
N THR A 645 -58.64 48.94 32.29
CA THR A 645 -59.12 49.77 31.17
C THR A 645 -58.23 51.01 31.04
N LEU A 646 -57.58 51.14 29.89
CA LEU A 646 -56.55 52.15 29.61
C LEU A 646 -56.95 53.02 28.41
N ILE A 647 -56.47 54.27 28.37
CA ILE A 647 -56.56 55.16 27.21
C ILE A 647 -55.15 55.60 26.82
N ALA A 648 -54.81 55.46 25.54
CA ALA A 648 -53.57 55.97 24.98
C ALA A 648 -53.67 57.47 24.67
N THR A 649 -52.66 58.25 25.07
CA THR A 649 -52.60 59.71 24.87
C THR A 649 -51.74 60.12 23.68
N LEU A 650 -50.87 59.22 23.18
CA LEU A 650 -50.03 59.42 22.00
C LEU A 650 -50.17 58.25 21.01
N CYS A 651 -49.99 58.55 19.72
CA CYS A 651 -49.93 57.56 18.65
C CYS A 651 -48.49 57.04 18.44
N GLY A 652 -48.35 55.85 17.82
CA GLY A 652 -47.07 55.20 17.52
C GLY A 652 -46.78 54.03 18.44
N PHE A 653 -45.51 53.59 18.50
CA PHE A 653 -45.09 52.50 19.39
C PHE A 653 -44.86 53.04 20.79
N VAL A 654 -45.84 52.85 21.68
CA VAL A 654 -45.92 53.49 22.99
C VAL A 654 -45.69 52.46 24.10
N GLN A 655 -44.98 52.87 25.15
CA GLN A 655 -44.72 52.02 26.31
C GLN A 655 -45.99 51.75 27.13
N LEU A 656 -46.21 50.48 27.47
CA LEU A 656 -47.28 50.03 28.36
C LEU A 656 -46.96 50.31 29.84
N PRO A 657 -47.97 50.61 30.67
CA PRO A 657 -47.81 50.68 32.13
C PRO A 657 -47.21 49.38 32.67
N LYS A 658 -46.25 49.47 33.61
CA LYS A 658 -45.58 48.28 34.15
C LYS A 658 -46.51 47.56 35.12
N PHE A 659 -46.80 46.30 34.83
CA PHE A 659 -47.53 45.41 35.71
C PHE A 659 -46.55 44.81 36.74
N LYS A 660 -46.78 45.08 38.02
CA LYS A 660 -45.99 44.52 39.13
C LYS A 660 -46.84 43.58 39.96
N LEU A 661 -46.36 42.35 40.09
CA LEU A 661 -46.92 41.34 40.98
C LEU A 661 -46.05 41.27 42.24
N SER A 662 -46.65 41.34 43.42
CA SER A 662 -45.97 41.14 44.71
C SER A 662 -46.68 40.07 45.54
N MET A 663 -45.96 39.10 46.08
CA MET A 663 -46.56 37.99 46.81
C MET A 663 -46.84 38.40 48.26
N ILE A 664 -48.08 38.25 48.72
CA ILE A 664 -48.52 38.50 50.10
C ILE A 664 -48.47 37.20 50.91
N ARG A 665 -48.89 36.08 50.31
CA ARG A 665 -48.82 34.73 50.91
C ARG A 665 -48.43 33.69 49.86
N PRO A 666 -47.48 32.78 50.15
CA PRO A 666 -46.68 32.63 51.39
C PRO A 666 -45.64 33.76 51.62
N GLN A 667 -45.36 34.10 52.87
CA GLN A 667 -44.40 35.15 53.26
C GLN A 667 -42.95 34.65 53.22
N SER A 668 -42.43 34.32 52.03
CA SER A 668 -40.99 33.98 51.86
C SER A 668 -40.56 33.63 50.42
N GLN A 669 -41.43 33.68 49.42
CA GLN A 669 -41.02 33.47 48.02
C GLN A 669 -40.91 34.81 47.29
N GLU A 670 -39.70 35.11 46.82
CA GLU A 670 -39.51 36.15 45.81
C GLU A 670 -40.21 35.72 44.53
N ILE A 671 -40.98 36.62 43.93
CA ILE A 671 -41.54 36.40 42.61
C ILE A 671 -40.37 36.51 41.63
N ASP A 672 -40.26 35.51 40.76
CA ASP A 672 -39.20 35.39 39.77
C ASP A 672 -39.07 36.71 38.96
N GLU A 673 -37.91 37.36 39.06
CA GLU A 673 -37.58 38.61 38.34
C GLU A 673 -37.71 38.44 36.81
N SER A 674 -37.73 37.20 36.32
CA SER A 674 -37.90 36.88 34.91
C SER A 674 -39.35 36.99 34.39
N ILE A 675 -40.35 37.19 35.26
CA ILE A 675 -41.74 37.47 34.86
C ILE A 675 -41.84 38.83 34.16
N ASP A 676 -41.10 39.83 34.64
CA ASP A 676 -41.07 41.18 34.05
C ASP A 676 -40.53 41.17 32.61
N LYS A 677 -39.72 40.17 32.25
CA LYS A 677 -39.15 40.01 30.90
C LYS A 677 -40.13 39.41 29.89
N THR A 678 -41.14 38.68 30.36
CA THR A 678 -42.12 38.00 29.49
C THR A 678 -43.39 38.80 29.26
N LEU A 679 -43.57 39.92 29.96
CA LEU A 679 -44.71 40.81 29.76
C LEU A 679 -44.45 41.79 28.61
N PRO A 680 -45.44 42.06 27.75
CA PRO A 680 -45.31 43.03 26.68
C PRO A 680 -45.03 44.43 27.26
N THR A 681 -44.00 45.08 26.77
CA THR A 681 -43.55 46.39 27.27
C THR A 681 -44.09 47.57 26.46
N HIS A 682 -44.52 47.32 25.23
CA HIS A 682 -44.95 48.35 24.29
C HIS A 682 -46.15 47.85 23.47
N ILE A 683 -46.92 48.80 22.96
CA ILE A 683 -48.04 48.56 22.05
C ILE A 683 -48.06 49.61 20.95
N PHE A 684 -48.52 49.23 19.77
CA PHE A 684 -48.73 50.17 18.67
C PHE A 684 -50.11 50.81 18.77
N VAL A 685 -50.12 52.14 18.90
CA VAL A 685 -51.33 52.97 18.97
C VAL A 685 -51.58 53.63 17.62
N VAL A 686 -52.72 53.33 17.01
CA VAL A 686 -53.13 53.89 15.71
C VAL A 686 -53.87 55.22 15.93
N PRO A 687 -53.70 56.22 15.05
CA PRO A 687 -54.48 57.45 15.11
C PRO A 687 -55.96 57.14 14.95
N SER A 688 -56.81 57.76 15.77
CA SER A 688 -58.27 57.60 15.66
C SER A 688 -58.74 58.23 14.35
N SER A 689 -59.35 57.43 13.48
CA SER A 689 -60.02 57.92 12.29
C SER A 689 -61.32 58.62 12.72
N LYS A 690 -61.24 59.90 13.05
CA LYS A 690 -62.45 60.74 13.06
C LYS A 690 -62.88 60.94 11.62
N ASN A 691 -63.99 60.32 11.23
CA ASN A 691 -64.81 60.83 10.14
C ASN A 691 -65.24 62.25 10.53
N GLU A 692 -64.67 63.26 9.86
CA GLU A 692 -65.36 64.55 9.67
C GLU A 692 -66.42 64.42 8.57
#